data_AF-A0A5P8E6D8-F1
#
_entry.id   AF-A0A5P8E6D8-F1
#
_cell.length_a   1.000
_cell.length_b   1.000
_cell.length_c   1.000
_cell.angle_alpha   90.00
_cell.angle_beta   90.00
_cell.angle_gamma   90.00
#
_symmetry.space_group_name_H-M   'P 1'
#
loop_
_entity.id
_entity.type
_entity.pdbx_description
1 polymer ?
#
loop_
_entity_poly.entity_id
_entity_poly.type
_entity_poly.pdbx_seq_one_letter_code
_entity_poly.pdbx_strand_id
1 'polypeptide(L)'
;MQRLLLSVFCIMLAISASALRNPKVVADMLNRIGGNGAAERFETEVDAALAGDDAKEVFVIGAEHGKPKISGSSILALTTGINWYLNHYAHIQLTWHNMKVNLTKASLPVPQKEERHVSTADYRYYLNYCTFSYSMAFWSWERWQQEIDWMALHGINMPLAIVGAEVVWQKVLQSLGYNEEEINRFVAGPAFMAWFMMGNLEGWGGPNRPWWYARQERLGKQILEREREFGMEPVLPGYSGMVPHDYFERMGLPKQKSGQWHRFQRPGLLVPTDSKFAEMAALYYEKLAEVMGTSGYYSMDLFHEGGTTVGIDLKAAFSGAYQAMQKAVPGSKWVIQAWGDNPRHECLESVPKGGLIVLDLFSDGRPNWQSGYEGHEFVYCMLNNFGGRNGIHGRLDSTITRYYNALAQYPQTCKGVGATPEGIETNPVLYEALFELPWAKIQSPSDWTDEMVLSRYGMTNDTLREAWQLLRKGPLHCKTSQQGPSEAILCARPGLEVKSVSTWGTGEQYYEVRHVRRAAALLLSQRQKLAANANYRYDVVDLVRQSLVNDMGTLLEMANAYYSTPVGDDFRSTAKKFLDYFDDINTLLNSHPAFMLGTWTGSARSVAANKPGTTIDDQNWMEWNARMLITTWGNEQNCNAGRLYDYSHRTWGGLVKDYYKPRWQDFFGRLINGETPRTNHELYEMESKWVNDFSISYPDRPSGNPVMVAHRIFSKYYGYVE
;
A
#
# COMPACT_ATOMS: atom_id res chain seq x y z
N MET A 1 -39.53 59.31 -31.16
CA MET A 1 -38.45 58.57 -31.86
C MET A 1 -37.19 58.74 -31.03
N GLN A 2 -36.44 57.76 -30.57
CA GLN A 2 -36.43 56.29 -30.55
C GLN A 2 -35.26 56.05 -29.56
N ARG A 3 -35.44 55.46 -28.38
CA ARG A 3 -35.58 54.02 -28.09
C ARG A 3 -34.42 53.16 -28.62
N LEU A 4 -33.92 52.31 -27.72
CA LEU A 4 -33.28 50.99 -27.94
C LEU A 4 -31.85 51.04 -28.50
N LEU A 5 -30.81 50.35 -28.02
CA LEU A 5 -30.58 49.17 -27.18
C LEU A 5 -29.21 49.39 -26.48
N LEU A 6 -28.91 49.05 -25.24
CA LEU A 6 -28.82 47.70 -24.65
C LEU A 6 -28.80 47.88 -23.12
N SER A 7 -29.95 47.70 -22.50
CA SER A 7 -30.06 47.27 -21.11
C SER A 7 -30.78 45.92 -21.19
N VAL A 8 -30.35 44.94 -20.39
CA VAL A 8 -30.78 43.53 -20.35
C VAL A 8 -29.88 42.57 -21.15
N PHE A 9 -28.78 42.14 -20.52
CA PHE A 9 -28.47 40.70 -20.32
C PHE A 9 -27.24 40.54 -19.39
N CYS A 10 -27.36 41.00 -18.15
CA CYS A 10 -26.63 40.40 -17.03
C CYS A 10 -27.66 39.62 -16.21
N ILE A 11 -28.24 38.60 -16.84
CA ILE A 11 -28.79 37.50 -16.06
C ILE A 11 -27.55 36.74 -15.60
N MET A 12 -27.14 37.03 -14.36
CA MET A 12 -26.42 36.03 -13.57
C MET A 12 -27.30 34.78 -13.60
N LEU A 13 -26.93 33.85 -14.48
CA LEU A 13 -27.30 32.45 -14.34
C LEU A 13 -26.54 31.95 -13.10
N ALA A 14 -27.02 32.37 -11.92
CA ALA A 14 -27.01 31.50 -10.76
C ALA A 14 -27.94 30.35 -11.12
N ILE A 15 -27.44 29.43 -11.96
CA ILE A 15 -27.95 28.08 -11.97
C ILE A 15 -27.66 27.61 -10.55
N SER A 16 -28.66 27.72 -9.68
CA SER A 16 -28.74 26.90 -8.50
C SER A 16 -28.67 25.48 -9.05
N ALA A 17 -27.46 24.90 -9.06
CA ALA A 17 -27.27 23.53 -9.47
C ALA A 17 -28.18 22.71 -8.54
N SER A 18 -29.29 22.23 -9.08
CA SER A 18 -30.24 21.44 -8.32
C SER A 18 -29.49 20.25 -7.74
N ALA A 19 -29.64 20.00 -6.44
CA ALA A 19 -28.98 18.90 -5.76
C ALA A 19 -29.24 17.57 -6.51
N LEU A 20 -28.18 16.80 -6.76
CA LEU A 20 -28.25 15.52 -7.44
C LEU A 20 -28.64 14.44 -6.43
N ARG A 21 -29.89 14.00 -6.47
CA ARG A 21 -30.38 12.91 -5.62
C ARG A 21 -29.99 11.55 -6.18
N ASN A 22 -29.60 10.65 -5.26
CA ASN A 22 -29.23 9.26 -5.51
C ASN A 22 -28.30 9.06 -6.72
N PRO A 23 -27.08 9.64 -6.70
CA PRO A 23 -26.14 9.50 -7.79
C PRO A 23 -25.88 8.03 -8.12
N LYS A 24 -25.91 7.67 -9.40
CA LYS A 24 -25.80 6.27 -9.84
C LYS A 24 -24.51 5.59 -9.34
N VAL A 25 -23.36 6.28 -9.41
CA VAL A 25 -22.08 5.74 -8.95
C VAL A 25 -22.12 5.34 -7.46
N VAL A 26 -22.80 6.14 -6.62
CA VAL A 26 -22.97 5.89 -5.19
C VAL A 26 -23.97 4.76 -4.95
N ALA A 27 -25.08 4.73 -5.66
CA ALA A 27 -26.06 3.64 -5.57
C ALA A 27 -25.44 2.29 -5.98
N ASP A 28 -24.65 2.27 -7.06
CA ASP A 28 -23.95 1.07 -7.51
C ASP A 28 -22.89 0.64 -6.48
N MET A 29 -22.14 1.58 -5.88
CA MET A 29 -21.21 1.30 -4.78
C MET A 29 -21.92 0.69 -3.57
N LEU A 30 -23.01 1.31 -3.10
CA LEU A 30 -23.81 0.81 -1.99
C LEU A 30 -24.31 -0.62 -2.24
N ASN A 31 -24.75 -0.93 -3.46
CA ASN A 31 -25.15 -2.29 -3.81
C ASN A 31 -23.96 -3.27 -3.85
N ARG A 32 -22.77 -2.84 -4.27
CA ARG A 32 -21.55 -3.67 -4.26
C ARG A 32 -21.08 -4.01 -2.84
N ILE A 33 -21.07 -3.04 -1.94
CA ILE A 33 -20.60 -3.22 -0.55
C ILE A 33 -21.71 -3.79 0.36
N GLY A 34 -22.97 -3.49 0.04
CA GLY A 34 -24.14 -3.73 0.89
C GLY A 34 -25.06 -4.88 0.46
N GLY A 35 -24.87 -5.40 -0.76
CA GLY A 35 -25.80 -6.31 -1.43
C GLY A 35 -26.88 -5.58 -2.25
N ASN A 36 -27.45 -6.26 -3.24
CA ASN A 36 -28.49 -5.69 -4.11
C ASN A 36 -29.69 -5.18 -3.29
N GLY A 37 -30.05 -3.91 -3.50
CA GLY A 37 -31.11 -3.22 -2.75
C GLY A 37 -30.60 -2.44 -1.53
N ALA A 38 -29.30 -2.49 -1.24
CA ALA A 38 -28.71 -1.69 -0.16
C ALA A 38 -28.86 -0.19 -0.40
N ALA A 39 -28.75 0.26 -1.65
CA ALA A 39 -28.91 1.68 -1.99
C ALA A 39 -30.28 2.24 -1.58
N GLU A 40 -31.35 1.43 -1.63
CA GLU A 40 -32.72 1.84 -1.31
C GLU A 40 -32.94 2.12 0.18
N ARG A 41 -31.99 1.67 1.03
CA ARG A 41 -32.01 1.88 2.49
C ARG A 41 -31.47 3.24 2.92
N PHE A 42 -30.93 4.01 1.99
CA PHE A 42 -30.36 5.34 2.23
C PHE A 42 -31.08 6.38 1.38
N GLU A 43 -31.12 7.63 1.87
CA GLU A 43 -31.38 8.80 1.03
C GLU A 43 -30.03 9.49 0.79
N THR A 44 -29.62 9.64 -0.46
CA THR A 44 -28.30 10.23 -0.80
C THR A 44 -28.44 11.43 -1.71
N GLU A 45 -27.62 12.45 -1.50
CA GLU A 45 -27.72 13.71 -2.22
C GLU A 45 -26.34 14.36 -2.38
N VAL A 46 -26.04 14.88 -3.58
CA VAL A 46 -24.88 15.76 -3.79
C VAL A 46 -25.39 17.18 -3.98
N ASP A 47 -24.96 18.08 -3.11
CA ASP A 47 -25.28 19.50 -3.15
C ASP A 47 -24.01 20.33 -2.99
N ALA A 48 -23.50 20.84 -4.12
CA ALA A 48 -22.29 21.66 -4.16
C ALA A 48 -22.40 22.93 -3.30
N ALA A 49 -23.62 23.42 -3.00
CA ALA A 49 -23.80 24.58 -2.13
C ALA A 49 -23.36 24.33 -0.68
N LEU A 50 -23.26 23.06 -0.24
CA LEU A 50 -22.78 22.69 1.10
C LEU A 50 -21.33 23.14 1.38
N ALA A 51 -20.52 23.28 0.33
CA ALA A 51 -19.12 23.74 0.44
C ALA A 51 -19.01 25.22 0.87
N GLY A 52 -20.04 26.03 0.58
CA GLY A 52 -20.03 27.47 0.81
C GLY A 52 -18.90 28.19 0.06
N ASP A 53 -18.54 29.38 0.53
CA ASP A 53 -17.53 30.25 -0.12
C ASP A 53 -16.09 29.73 0.00
N ASP A 54 -15.80 28.88 1.00
CA ASP A 54 -14.47 28.33 1.24
C ASP A 54 -14.13 27.13 0.34
N ALA A 55 -15.08 26.65 -0.47
CA ALA A 55 -14.94 25.51 -1.39
C ALA A 55 -14.41 24.20 -0.75
N LYS A 56 -14.54 24.05 0.58
CA LYS A 56 -14.12 22.85 1.30
C LYS A 56 -15.11 21.71 1.10
N GLU A 57 -14.62 20.49 1.16
CA GLU A 57 -15.51 19.33 1.12
C GLU A 57 -16.25 19.15 2.43
N VAL A 58 -17.55 18.88 2.31
CA VAL A 58 -18.51 18.85 3.42
C VAL A 58 -19.43 17.65 3.24
N PHE A 59 -19.71 16.94 4.33
CA PHE A 59 -20.84 16.02 4.36
C PHE A 59 -21.75 16.31 5.56
N VAL A 60 -23.01 15.92 5.40
CA VAL A 60 -24.08 16.11 6.37
C VAL A 60 -24.83 14.79 6.52
N ILE A 61 -25.02 14.36 7.75
CA ILE A 61 -25.80 13.16 8.12
C ILE A 61 -27.07 13.63 8.81
N GLY A 62 -28.21 13.13 8.36
CA GLY A 62 -29.52 13.46 8.89
C GLY A 62 -30.53 12.35 8.61
N ALA A 63 -31.80 12.72 8.54
CA ALA A 63 -32.89 11.78 8.30
C ALA A 63 -33.88 12.33 7.28
N GLU A 64 -34.34 11.47 6.38
CA GLU A 64 -35.41 11.77 5.42
C GLU A 64 -36.21 10.46 5.18
N HIS A 65 -37.54 10.54 5.13
CA HIS A 65 -38.43 9.38 4.91
C HIS A 65 -38.20 8.17 5.84
N GLY A 66 -37.79 8.41 7.10
CA GLY A 66 -37.51 7.34 8.06
C GLY A 66 -36.25 6.53 7.75
N LYS A 67 -35.35 7.06 6.92
CA LYS A 67 -34.04 6.48 6.56
C LYS A 67 -32.91 7.45 6.92
N PRO A 68 -31.67 6.96 7.07
CA PRO A 68 -30.50 7.84 7.10
C PRO A 68 -30.40 8.61 5.78
N LYS A 69 -30.31 9.93 5.89
CA LYS A 69 -29.98 10.83 4.78
C LYS A 69 -28.52 11.23 4.89
N ILE A 70 -27.76 11.06 3.81
CA ILE A 70 -26.39 11.56 3.72
C ILE A 70 -26.31 12.51 2.53
N SER A 71 -25.87 13.74 2.77
CA SER A 71 -25.60 14.72 1.73
C SER A 71 -24.11 15.05 1.69
N GLY A 72 -23.54 15.25 0.50
CA GLY A 72 -22.15 15.67 0.32
C GLY A 72 -22.01 16.83 -0.65
N SER A 73 -20.98 17.67 -0.47
CA SER A 73 -20.65 18.73 -1.43
C SER A 73 -20.12 18.20 -2.76
N SER A 74 -19.63 16.96 -2.74
CA SER A 74 -19.11 16.20 -3.88
C SER A 74 -19.53 14.73 -3.73
N ILE A 75 -19.28 13.91 -4.76
CA ILE A 75 -19.47 12.46 -4.68
C ILE A 75 -18.57 11.86 -3.58
N LEU A 76 -17.30 12.28 -3.49
CA LEU A 76 -16.37 11.82 -2.45
C LEU A 76 -16.81 12.22 -1.04
N ALA A 77 -17.29 13.44 -0.84
CA ALA A 77 -17.79 13.86 0.46
C ALA A 77 -19.02 13.01 0.86
N LEU A 78 -19.91 12.72 -0.09
CA LEU A 78 -21.06 11.84 0.13
C LEU A 78 -20.64 10.41 0.50
N THR A 79 -19.70 9.79 -0.22
CA THR A 79 -19.23 8.43 0.10
C THR A 79 -18.48 8.38 1.42
N THR A 80 -17.74 9.43 1.78
CA THR A 80 -17.10 9.58 3.09
C THR A 80 -18.13 9.69 4.20
N GLY A 81 -19.19 10.49 4.01
CA GLY A 81 -20.30 10.60 4.96
C GLY A 81 -21.07 9.29 5.14
N ILE A 82 -21.19 8.47 4.09
CA ILE A 82 -21.72 7.11 4.17
C ILE A 82 -20.83 6.24 5.07
N ASN A 83 -19.51 6.26 4.85
CA ASN A 83 -18.58 5.51 5.69
C ASN A 83 -18.62 5.99 7.15
N TRP A 84 -18.68 7.30 7.38
CA TRP A 84 -18.84 7.89 8.72
C TRP A 84 -20.11 7.38 9.39
N TYR A 85 -21.25 7.44 8.70
CA TYR A 85 -22.50 6.90 9.20
C TYR A 85 -22.40 5.40 9.55
N LEU A 86 -21.79 4.61 8.67
CA LEU A 86 -21.60 3.17 8.92
C LEU A 86 -20.76 2.93 10.18
N ASN A 87 -19.68 3.69 10.39
CA ASN A 87 -18.81 3.54 11.55
C ASN A 87 -19.46 4.03 12.86
N HIS A 88 -19.96 5.26 12.87
CA HIS A 88 -20.37 5.95 14.10
C HIS A 88 -21.84 5.75 14.49
N TYR A 89 -22.72 5.39 13.54
CA TYR A 89 -24.14 5.10 13.82
C TYR A 89 -24.47 3.63 13.70
N ALA A 90 -24.10 2.97 12.59
CA ALA A 90 -24.44 1.58 12.35
C ALA A 90 -23.47 0.60 13.03
N HIS A 91 -22.29 1.07 13.43
CA HIS A 91 -21.19 0.28 13.99
C HIS A 91 -20.76 -0.88 13.07
N ILE A 92 -20.56 -0.53 11.81
CA ILE A 92 -20.14 -1.41 10.71
C ILE A 92 -18.88 -0.81 10.08
N GLN A 93 -17.72 -1.38 10.41
CA GLN A 93 -16.46 -0.99 9.76
C GLN A 93 -16.20 -1.81 8.49
N LEU A 94 -16.08 -1.12 7.36
CA LEU A 94 -15.63 -1.66 6.08
C LEU A 94 -14.13 -1.40 5.90
N THR A 95 -13.35 -2.46 5.85
CA THR A 95 -11.90 -2.43 5.66
C THR A 95 -11.48 -3.54 4.70
N TRP A 96 -10.21 -3.65 4.30
CA TRP A 96 -9.76 -4.63 3.27
C TRP A 96 -10.27 -6.07 3.51
N HIS A 97 -10.33 -6.51 4.77
CA HIS A 97 -10.76 -7.87 5.13
C HIS A 97 -12.28 -8.00 5.38
N ASN A 98 -13.04 -6.91 5.25
CA ASN A 98 -14.49 -6.85 5.42
C ASN A 98 -15.14 -5.78 4.53
N MET A 99 -14.83 -5.76 3.24
CA MET A 99 -15.39 -4.78 2.30
C MET A 99 -16.85 -5.03 1.89
N LYS A 100 -17.46 -6.14 2.35
CA LYS A 100 -18.83 -6.50 2.01
C LYS A 100 -19.60 -6.92 3.25
N VAL A 101 -20.76 -6.32 3.44
CA VAL A 101 -21.71 -6.59 4.53
C VAL A 101 -23.12 -6.58 3.97
N ASN A 102 -24.05 -7.33 4.55
CA ASN A 102 -25.43 -7.30 4.06
C ASN A 102 -26.21 -6.12 4.67
N LEU A 103 -26.09 -4.94 4.06
CA LEU A 103 -26.79 -3.72 4.50
C LEU A 103 -28.31 -3.82 4.32
N THR A 104 -28.81 -4.70 3.45
CA THR A 104 -30.26 -4.91 3.30
C THR A 104 -30.92 -5.46 4.56
N LYS A 105 -30.15 -6.13 5.43
CA LYS A 105 -30.60 -6.70 6.70
C LYS A 105 -29.97 -6.05 7.93
N ALA A 106 -29.01 -5.16 7.73
CA ALA A 106 -28.36 -4.47 8.84
C ALA A 106 -29.32 -3.51 9.54
N SER A 107 -29.08 -3.31 10.84
CA SER A 107 -29.67 -2.20 11.58
C SER A 107 -29.00 -0.91 11.11
N LEU A 108 -29.80 0.02 10.61
CA LEU A 108 -29.36 1.33 10.14
C LEU A 108 -30.12 2.39 10.96
N PRO A 109 -29.59 2.81 12.12
CA PRO A 109 -30.26 3.77 12.99
C PRO A 109 -30.53 5.10 12.28
N VAL A 110 -31.73 5.64 12.44
CA VAL A 110 -32.10 6.93 11.85
C VAL A 110 -31.56 8.06 12.75
N PRO A 111 -30.68 8.94 12.24
CA PRO A 111 -30.14 10.07 13.01
C PRO A 111 -31.25 10.95 13.57
N GLN A 112 -31.12 11.36 14.84
CA GLN A 112 -32.11 12.22 15.52
C GLN A 112 -31.84 13.71 15.33
N LYS A 113 -30.60 14.06 14.96
CA LYS A 113 -30.15 15.42 14.70
C LYS A 113 -29.23 15.39 13.49
N GLU A 114 -29.15 16.54 12.84
CA GLU A 114 -28.18 16.74 11.77
C GLU A 114 -26.77 16.83 12.36
N GLU A 115 -25.83 16.11 11.74
CA GLU A 115 -24.40 16.15 12.03
C GLU A 115 -23.67 16.59 10.75
N ARG A 116 -22.77 17.57 10.87
CA ARG A 116 -22.08 18.19 9.74
C ARG A 116 -20.57 18.17 9.95
N HIS A 117 -19.83 17.71 8.94
CA HIS A 117 -18.37 17.66 8.93
C HIS A 117 -17.79 18.45 7.76
N VAL A 118 -16.69 19.14 8.00
CA VAL A 118 -15.91 19.88 7.00
C VAL A 118 -14.51 19.32 7.00
N SER A 119 -14.01 18.92 5.84
CA SER A 119 -12.62 18.47 5.69
C SER A 119 -11.65 19.63 5.90
N THR A 120 -10.58 19.40 6.66
CA THR A 120 -9.44 20.32 6.76
C THR A 120 -8.38 20.09 5.67
N ALA A 121 -8.54 19.07 4.84
CA ALA A 121 -7.54 18.65 3.85
C ALA A 121 -8.03 18.87 2.41
N ASP A 122 -7.22 19.58 1.63
CA ASP A 122 -7.35 19.70 0.18
C ASP A 122 -6.93 18.39 -0.49
N TYR A 123 -5.91 17.70 0.05
CA TYR A 123 -5.38 16.44 -0.47
C TYR A 123 -5.55 15.30 0.53
N ARG A 124 -6.18 14.21 0.10
CA ARG A 124 -6.11 12.90 0.76
C ARG A 124 -5.47 11.93 -0.22
N TYR A 125 -4.16 11.81 -0.09
CA TYR A 125 -3.31 11.08 -1.01
C TYR A 125 -3.27 9.58 -0.68
N TYR A 126 -3.14 8.74 -1.70
CA TYR A 126 -2.94 7.32 -1.48
C TYR A 126 -1.97 6.70 -2.50
N LEU A 127 -1.17 5.77 -1.98
CA LEU A 127 -0.26 4.82 -2.64
C LEU A 127 1.20 5.27 -2.82
N ASN A 128 2.09 4.29 -2.71
CA ASN A 128 3.48 4.37 -3.09
C ASN A 128 3.65 3.65 -4.44
N TYR A 129 4.68 3.98 -5.22
CA TYR A 129 5.06 3.16 -6.38
C TYR A 129 5.22 1.69 -5.97
N CYS A 130 5.85 1.43 -4.82
CA CYS A 130 6.05 0.10 -4.26
C CYS A 130 4.74 -0.69 -4.06
N THR A 131 3.62 -0.02 -3.77
CA THR A 131 2.31 -0.69 -3.57
C THR A 131 1.86 -1.43 -4.83
N PHE A 132 2.17 -0.88 -6.01
CA PHE A 132 1.84 -1.49 -7.29
C PHE A 132 2.59 -2.79 -7.56
N SER A 133 3.69 -3.04 -6.86
CA SER A 133 4.46 -4.28 -6.93
C SER A 133 4.10 -5.23 -5.79
N TYR A 134 4.23 -4.78 -4.53
CA TYR A 134 4.07 -5.67 -3.38
C TYR A 134 2.64 -6.04 -3.04
N SER A 135 1.64 -5.33 -3.58
CA SER A 135 0.22 -5.63 -3.32
C SER A 135 -0.58 -5.81 -4.61
N MET A 136 -0.38 -4.94 -5.61
CA MET A 136 -1.34 -4.79 -6.72
C MET A 136 -0.90 -5.41 -8.05
N ALA A 137 0.31 -5.96 -8.14
CA ALA A 137 0.91 -6.44 -9.40
C ALA A 137 0.01 -7.41 -10.20
N PHE A 138 -0.81 -8.17 -9.49
CA PHE A 138 -1.64 -9.22 -10.06
C PHE A 138 -3.15 -8.99 -9.90
N TRP A 139 -3.57 -7.79 -9.50
CA TRP A 139 -4.99 -7.52 -9.28
C TRP A 139 -5.81 -7.60 -10.57
N SER A 140 -6.98 -8.22 -10.46
CA SER A 140 -8.03 -8.15 -11.47
C SER A 140 -8.75 -6.80 -11.41
N TRP A 141 -9.63 -6.55 -12.38
CA TRP A 141 -10.50 -5.38 -12.35
C TRP A 141 -11.40 -5.39 -11.10
N GLU A 142 -11.93 -6.55 -10.72
CA GLU A 142 -12.84 -6.69 -9.58
C GLU A 142 -12.15 -6.32 -8.26
N ARG A 143 -10.87 -6.68 -8.10
CA ARG A 143 -10.07 -6.27 -6.94
C ARG A 143 -9.76 -4.77 -6.96
N TRP A 144 -9.44 -4.19 -8.13
CA TRP A 144 -9.27 -2.75 -8.29
C TRP A 144 -10.55 -1.97 -7.98
N GLN A 145 -11.70 -2.42 -8.48
CA GLN A 145 -12.99 -1.81 -8.20
C GLN A 145 -13.30 -1.80 -6.70
N GLN A 146 -12.98 -2.88 -5.99
CA GLN A 146 -13.12 -2.94 -4.54
C GLN A 146 -12.18 -1.97 -3.82
N GLU A 147 -10.95 -1.79 -4.31
CA GLU A 147 -10.03 -0.79 -3.74
C GLU A 147 -10.54 0.62 -3.98
N ILE A 148 -11.03 0.95 -5.17
CA ILE A 148 -11.53 2.29 -5.48
C ILE A 148 -12.81 2.58 -4.66
N ASP A 149 -13.66 1.59 -4.42
CA ASP A 149 -14.79 1.72 -3.49
C ASP A 149 -14.28 2.01 -2.06
N TRP A 150 -13.22 1.34 -1.61
CA TRP A 150 -12.57 1.64 -0.31
C TRP A 150 -11.99 3.06 -0.30
N MET A 151 -11.30 3.48 -1.37
CA MET A 151 -10.76 4.84 -1.51
C MET A 151 -11.86 5.90 -1.39
N ALA A 152 -13.00 5.69 -2.06
CA ALA A 152 -14.14 6.61 -2.02
C ALA A 152 -14.76 6.69 -0.62
N LEU A 153 -14.90 5.56 0.07
CA LEU A 153 -15.40 5.53 1.46
C LEU A 153 -14.45 6.24 2.44
N HIS A 154 -13.15 6.33 2.14
CA HIS A 154 -12.15 7.01 2.96
C HIS A 154 -11.84 8.44 2.49
N GLY A 155 -12.61 8.96 1.52
CA GLY A 155 -12.48 10.31 1.02
C GLY A 155 -11.15 10.58 0.31
N ILE A 156 -10.45 9.56 -0.16
CA ILE A 156 -9.23 9.71 -0.95
C ILE A 156 -9.59 10.41 -2.26
N ASN A 157 -8.91 11.52 -2.57
CA ASN A 157 -9.15 12.31 -3.78
C ASN A 157 -7.91 12.40 -4.69
N MET A 158 -6.73 12.00 -4.22
CA MET A 158 -5.47 12.11 -4.96
C MET A 158 -4.69 10.79 -4.95
N PRO A 159 -5.22 9.69 -5.54
CA PRO A 159 -4.50 8.41 -5.61
C PRO A 159 -3.39 8.46 -6.68
N LEU A 160 -2.22 7.85 -6.41
CA LEU A 160 -1.23 7.57 -7.46
C LEU A 160 -1.78 6.50 -8.41
N ALA A 161 -1.58 6.67 -9.72
CA ALA A 161 -2.03 5.70 -10.73
C ALA A 161 -0.96 5.46 -11.79
N ILE A 162 -0.35 4.26 -11.77
CA ILE A 162 0.72 3.88 -12.72
C ILE A 162 0.39 2.65 -13.59
N VAL A 163 -0.78 2.04 -13.42
CA VAL A 163 -1.19 0.89 -14.25
C VAL A 163 -1.40 1.37 -15.68
N GLY A 164 -0.60 0.86 -16.62
CA GLY A 164 -0.56 1.32 -18.00
C GLY A 164 0.73 2.06 -18.36
N ALA A 165 1.58 2.41 -17.39
CA ALA A 165 2.88 3.05 -17.64
C ALA A 165 3.80 2.19 -18.52
N GLU A 166 3.73 0.86 -18.41
CA GLU A 166 4.44 -0.06 -19.31
C GLU A 166 4.00 0.09 -20.78
N VAL A 167 2.73 0.44 -21.02
CA VAL A 167 2.19 0.68 -22.36
C VAL A 167 2.61 2.05 -22.88
N VAL A 168 2.68 3.06 -22.00
CA VAL A 168 3.26 4.36 -22.33
C VAL A 168 4.71 4.17 -22.81
N TRP A 169 5.52 3.45 -22.05
CA TRP A 169 6.90 3.15 -22.43
C TRP A 169 7.00 2.31 -23.71
N GLN A 170 6.14 1.31 -23.90
CA GLN A 170 6.06 0.58 -25.16
C GLN A 170 5.85 1.53 -26.35
N LYS A 171 4.90 2.47 -26.27
CA LYS A 171 4.62 3.43 -27.34
C LYS A 171 5.73 4.45 -27.55
N VAL A 172 6.33 4.96 -26.48
CA VAL A 172 7.50 5.87 -26.56
C VAL A 172 8.64 5.19 -27.31
N LEU A 173 8.97 3.95 -26.93
CA LEU A 173 10.06 3.20 -27.55
C LEU A 173 9.76 2.84 -29.01
N GLN A 174 8.52 2.48 -29.33
CA GLN A 174 8.09 2.30 -30.73
C GLN A 174 8.29 3.57 -31.56
N SER A 175 7.96 4.75 -31.01
CA SER A 175 8.21 6.04 -31.68
C SER A 175 9.70 6.34 -31.87
N LEU A 176 10.57 5.75 -31.05
CA LEU A 176 12.03 5.82 -31.18
C LEU A 176 12.62 4.70 -32.07
N GLY A 177 11.76 3.88 -32.68
CA GLY A 177 12.13 2.81 -33.60
C GLY A 177 12.58 1.51 -32.91
N TYR A 178 12.35 1.34 -31.61
CA TYR A 178 12.68 0.10 -30.91
C TYR A 178 11.75 -1.03 -31.34
N ASN A 179 12.31 -2.21 -31.58
CA ASN A 179 11.53 -3.42 -31.87
C ASN A 179 11.03 -4.09 -30.58
N GLU A 180 10.17 -5.10 -30.70
CA GLU A 180 9.55 -5.79 -29.56
C GLU A 180 10.57 -6.41 -28.59
N GLU A 181 11.64 -7.00 -29.12
CA GLU A 181 12.69 -7.61 -28.29
C GLU A 181 13.44 -6.54 -27.49
N GLU A 182 13.78 -5.42 -28.12
CA GLU A 182 14.44 -4.29 -27.48
C GLU A 182 13.56 -3.65 -26.40
N ILE A 183 12.26 -3.48 -26.67
CA ILE A 183 11.29 -2.97 -25.69
C ILE A 183 11.25 -3.87 -24.46
N ASN A 184 11.19 -5.18 -24.67
CA ASN A 184 11.11 -6.15 -23.58
C ASN A 184 12.42 -6.33 -22.80
N ARG A 185 13.57 -5.88 -23.34
CA ARG A 185 14.81 -5.74 -22.56
C ARG A 185 14.80 -4.53 -21.64
N PHE A 186 13.96 -3.54 -21.91
CA PHE A 186 13.87 -2.31 -21.13
C PHE A 186 12.71 -2.28 -20.14
N VAL A 187 11.49 -2.59 -20.60
CA VAL A 187 10.29 -2.52 -19.76
C VAL A 187 10.30 -3.69 -18.77
N ALA A 188 10.16 -3.39 -17.49
CA ALA A 188 10.16 -4.40 -16.44
C ALA A 188 8.91 -5.30 -16.48
N GLY A 189 9.01 -6.45 -15.81
CA GLY A 189 7.92 -7.38 -15.63
C GLY A 189 6.85 -6.91 -14.63
N PRO A 190 5.72 -7.61 -14.55
CA PRO A 190 4.54 -7.22 -13.77
C PRO A 190 4.83 -6.87 -12.31
N ALA A 191 5.72 -7.62 -11.67
CA ALA A 191 6.03 -7.50 -10.25
C ALA A 191 7.07 -6.41 -9.93
N PHE A 192 7.62 -5.71 -10.93
CA PHE A 192 8.77 -4.80 -10.74
C PHE A 192 8.56 -3.40 -11.31
N MET A 193 7.32 -3.07 -11.70
CA MET A 193 6.97 -1.76 -12.27
C MET A 193 7.23 -0.59 -11.32
N ALA A 194 7.24 -0.81 -9.99
CA ALA A 194 7.58 0.22 -9.02
C ALA A 194 9.01 0.76 -9.25
N TRP A 195 10.00 -0.14 -9.19
CA TRP A 195 11.42 0.19 -9.36
C TRP A 195 11.77 0.57 -10.80
N PHE A 196 11.01 0.10 -11.78
CA PHE A 196 11.14 0.59 -13.15
C PHE A 196 10.72 2.06 -13.26
N MET A 197 9.54 2.44 -12.76
CA MET A 197 9.05 3.82 -12.83
C MET A 197 9.84 4.79 -11.94
N MET A 198 10.54 4.29 -10.92
CA MET A 198 11.51 5.05 -10.13
C MET A 198 12.93 5.04 -10.72
N GLY A 199 13.15 4.43 -11.89
CA GLY A 199 14.42 4.43 -12.62
C GLY A 199 15.54 3.63 -11.94
N ASN A 200 15.20 2.61 -11.15
CA ASN A 200 16.13 1.77 -10.42
C ASN A 200 16.54 0.51 -11.18
N LEU A 201 15.66 -0.04 -12.03
CA LEU A 201 15.94 -1.22 -12.84
C LEU A 201 15.29 -1.12 -14.22
N GLU A 202 15.76 -1.94 -15.16
CA GLU A 202 15.15 -2.16 -16.47
C GLU A 202 15.07 -3.68 -16.74
N GLY A 203 14.03 -4.09 -17.50
CA GLY A 203 13.83 -5.44 -18.04
C GLY A 203 13.54 -6.56 -17.02
N TRP A 204 13.86 -6.37 -15.74
CA TRP A 204 13.73 -7.43 -14.73
C TRP A 204 12.28 -7.89 -14.56
N GLY A 205 12.06 -9.21 -14.52
CA GLY A 205 10.72 -9.81 -14.48
C GLY A 205 10.11 -10.09 -15.85
N GLY A 206 10.66 -9.49 -16.93
CA GLY A 206 10.24 -9.72 -18.31
C GLY A 206 10.79 -11.02 -18.91
N PRO A 207 10.71 -11.19 -20.25
CA PRO A 207 10.09 -10.29 -21.21
C PRO A 207 8.55 -10.28 -21.08
N ASN A 208 7.93 -9.12 -21.28
CA ASN A 208 6.48 -9.02 -21.28
C ASN A 208 5.89 -9.56 -22.59
N ARG A 209 4.82 -10.35 -22.47
CA ARG A 209 4.09 -10.90 -23.63
C ARG A 209 3.16 -9.82 -24.23
N PRO A 210 2.82 -9.85 -25.53
CA PRO A 210 1.89 -8.89 -26.13
C PRO A 210 0.54 -8.78 -25.42
N TRP A 211 0.02 -9.90 -24.90
CA TRP A 211 -1.25 -9.92 -24.17
C TRP A 211 -1.20 -9.14 -22.85
N TRP A 212 -0.01 -8.99 -22.24
CA TRP A 212 0.21 -8.22 -21.02
C TRP A 212 -0.02 -6.73 -21.28
N TYR A 213 0.64 -6.16 -22.29
CA TYR A 213 0.47 -4.76 -22.66
C TYR A 213 -1.00 -4.43 -22.98
N ALA A 214 -1.68 -5.26 -23.78
CA ALA A 214 -3.10 -5.07 -24.10
C ALA A 214 -4.01 -5.15 -22.87
N ARG A 215 -3.67 -6.01 -21.89
CA ARG A 215 -4.38 -6.08 -20.61
C ARG A 215 -4.18 -4.80 -19.80
N GLN A 216 -2.94 -4.34 -19.66
CA GLN A 216 -2.59 -3.19 -18.84
C GLN A 216 -3.15 -1.89 -19.39
N GLU A 217 -3.19 -1.72 -20.73
CA GLU A 217 -3.85 -0.59 -21.36
C GLU A 217 -5.34 -0.52 -20.99
N ARG A 218 -6.05 -1.64 -21.11
CA ARG A 218 -7.48 -1.70 -20.77
C ARG A 218 -7.70 -1.50 -19.27
N LEU A 219 -6.93 -2.17 -18.44
CA LEU A 219 -7.08 -2.10 -16.98
C LEU A 219 -6.79 -0.68 -16.48
N GLY A 220 -5.72 -0.03 -16.95
CA GLY A 220 -5.39 1.35 -16.60
C GLY A 220 -6.51 2.32 -16.96
N LYS A 221 -7.09 2.18 -18.16
CA LYS A 221 -8.25 2.98 -18.59
C LYS A 221 -9.46 2.78 -17.66
N GLN A 222 -9.79 1.54 -17.29
CA GLN A 222 -10.91 1.23 -16.39
C GLN A 222 -10.71 1.79 -14.97
N ILE A 223 -9.49 1.71 -14.44
CA ILE A 223 -9.14 2.26 -13.12
C ILE A 223 -9.34 3.77 -13.14
N LEU A 224 -8.70 4.47 -14.08
CA LEU A 224 -8.72 5.92 -14.17
C LEU A 224 -10.12 6.47 -14.46
N GLU A 225 -10.94 5.75 -15.23
CA GLU A 225 -12.35 6.10 -15.46
C GLU A 225 -13.15 6.03 -14.15
N ARG A 226 -12.99 4.96 -13.37
CA ARG A 226 -13.71 4.77 -12.11
C ARG A 226 -13.26 5.70 -11.00
N GLU A 227 -11.96 5.99 -10.89
CA GLU A 227 -11.45 7.01 -9.97
C GLU A 227 -12.09 8.37 -10.26
N ARG A 228 -12.11 8.79 -11.54
CA ARG A 228 -12.75 10.04 -11.97
C ARG A 228 -14.27 10.03 -11.80
N GLU A 229 -14.93 8.88 -11.94
CA GLU A 229 -16.38 8.73 -11.69
C GLU A 229 -16.75 9.09 -10.24
N PHE A 230 -15.86 8.80 -9.27
CA PHE A 230 -16.04 9.22 -7.88
C PHE A 230 -15.61 10.68 -7.63
N GLY A 231 -14.90 11.33 -8.57
CA GLY A 231 -14.37 12.68 -8.40
C GLY A 231 -12.93 12.70 -7.86
N MET A 232 -12.20 11.60 -7.93
CA MET A 232 -10.76 11.57 -7.65
C MET A 232 -9.98 12.16 -8.82
N GLU A 233 -8.84 12.77 -8.53
CA GLU A 233 -7.88 13.25 -9.52
C GLU A 233 -6.56 12.47 -9.39
N PRO A 234 -6.33 11.44 -10.24
CA PRO A 234 -5.20 10.54 -10.09
C PRO A 234 -3.86 11.22 -10.37
N VAL A 235 -2.83 10.94 -9.57
CA VAL A 235 -1.46 11.37 -9.84
C VAL A 235 -0.84 10.45 -10.89
N LEU A 236 -0.55 10.97 -12.08
CA LEU A 236 0.04 10.20 -13.17
C LEU A 236 1.57 10.20 -13.10
N PRO A 237 2.28 9.19 -13.62
CA PRO A 237 3.74 9.19 -13.62
C PRO A 237 4.28 10.22 -14.59
N GLY A 238 4.97 11.24 -14.09
CA GLY A 238 5.64 12.25 -14.90
C GLY A 238 7.02 11.79 -15.40
N TYR A 239 7.61 12.58 -16.29
CA TYR A 239 8.91 12.26 -16.89
C TYR A 239 10.10 12.83 -16.11
N SER A 240 10.95 11.97 -15.58
CA SER A 240 12.13 12.32 -14.78
C SER A 240 13.48 12.09 -15.47
N GLY A 241 13.49 11.92 -16.80
CA GLY A 241 14.72 11.78 -17.59
C GLY A 241 15.11 10.36 -17.96
N MET A 242 14.31 9.36 -17.58
CA MET A 242 14.59 7.96 -17.86
C MET A 242 14.67 7.66 -19.36
N VAL A 243 15.65 6.90 -19.80
CA VAL A 243 15.76 6.34 -21.17
C VAL A 243 16.39 4.94 -21.11
N PRO A 244 16.27 4.08 -22.14
CA PRO A 244 17.04 2.83 -22.20
C PRO A 244 18.55 3.03 -22.00
N HIS A 245 19.23 2.06 -21.38
CA HIS A 245 20.68 2.13 -21.16
C HIS A 245 21.49 2.28 -22.46
N ASP A 246 20.95 1.82 -23.58
CA ASP A 246 21.55 1.86 -24.93
C ASP A 246 21.11 3.10 -25.75
N TYR A 247 20.22 3.95 -25.22
CA TYR A 247 19.70 5.13 -25.91
C TYR A 247 20.80 6.05 -26.44
N PHE A 248 21.81 6.36 -25.61
CA PHE A 248 22.89 7.27 -26.01
C PHE A 248 23.70 6.70 -27.17
N GLU A 249 24.02 5.41 -27.14
CA GLU A 249 24.75 4.73 -28.22
C GLU A 249 23.94 4.74 -29.51
N ARG A 250 22.65 4.38 -29.42
CA ARG A 250 21.72 4.38 -30.54
C ARG A 250 21.56 5.76 -31.20
N MET A 251 21.56 6.82 -30.40
CA MET A 251 21.39 8.20 -30.87
C MET A 251 22.72 8.89 -31.21
N GLY A 252 23.87 8.21 -31.09
CA GLY A 252 25.18 8.81 -31.32
C GLY A 252 25.55 9.92 -30.32
N LEU A 253 24.99 9.86 -29.10
CA LEU A 253 25.20 10.83 -28.03
C LEU A 253 26.29 10.36 -27.04
N PRO A 254 26.98 11.27 -26.34
CA PRO A 254 27.93 10.91 -25.29
C PRO A 254 27.27 10.06 -24.20
N LYS A 255 27.88 8.91 -23.87
CA LYS A 255 27.33 7.97 -22.88
C LYS A 255 27.34 8.57 -21.47
N GLN A 256 26.17 8.66 -20.86
CA GLN A 256 26.04 8.94 -19.43
C GLN A 256 25.95 7.62 -18.65
N LYS A 257 26.76 7.47 -17.58
CA LYS A 257 26.73 6.27 -16.73
C LYS A 257 25.70 6.44 -15.62
N SER A 258 24.61 5.67 -15.66
CA SER A 258 23.62 5.62 -14.56
C SER A 258 23.98 4.64 -13.45
N GLY A 259 24.95 3.76 -13.66
CA GLY A 259 25.40 2.78 -12.67
C GLY A 259 24.41 1.62 -12.46
N GLN A 260 24.47 1.02 -11.27
CA GLN A 260 23.61 -0.09 -10.86
C GLN A 260 22.88 0.26 -9.57
N TRP A 261 21.71 -0.31 -9.35
CA TRP A 261 20.98 -0.29 -8.07
C TRP A 261 20.81 -1.75 -7.63
N HIS A 262 21.36 -2.12 -6.47
CA HIS A 262 21.38 -3.52 -5.99
C HIS A 262 21.74 -4.57 -7.06
N ARG A 263 22.76 -4.25 -7.88
CA ARG A 263 23.24 -5.07 -9.01
C ARG A 263 22.29 -5.19 -10.21
N PHE A 264 21.15 -4.50 -10.20
CA PHE A 264 20.36 -4.25 -11.40
C PHE A 264 20.98 -3.15 -12.24
N GLN A 265 20.90 -3.32 -13.56
CA GLN A 265 21.21 -2.24 -14.49
C GLN A 265 20.17 -1.13 -14.32
N ARG A 266 20.63 0.10 -14.07
CA ARG A 266 19.73 1.27 -14.12
C ARG A 266 19.51 1.70 -15.57
N PRO A 267 18.32 2.21 -15.91
CA PRO A 267 18.09 2.98 -17.14
C PRO A 267 19.12 4.10 -17.34
N GLY A 268 19.33 4.51 -18.59
CA GLY A 268 19.98 5.77 -18.91
C GLY A 268 19.22 6.98 -18.32
N LEU A 269 19.92 8.09 -18.11
CA LEU A 269 19.34 9.31 -17.55
C LEU A 269 19.69 10.53 -18.40
N LEU A 270 18.69 11.14 -19.04
CA LEU A 270 18.79 12.48 -19.61
C LEU A 270 18.70 13.51 -18.47
N VAL A 271 19.68 14.41 -18.39
CA VAL A 271 19.65 15.49 -17.40
C VAL A 271 18.67 16.59 -17.87
N PRO A 272 17.84 17.16 -16.99
CA PRO A 272 16.84 18.16 -17.40
C PRO A 272 17.37 19.45 -18.03
N THR A 273 18.67 19.70 -17.97
CA THR A 273 19.34 20.83 -18.64
C THR A 273 19.66 20.57 -20.12
N ASP A 274 19.54 19.32 -20.59
CA ASP A 274 19.75 18.93 -21.99
C ASP A 274 18.49 19.20 -22.83
N SER A 275 18.64 19.72 -24.05
CA SER A 275 17.52 19.89 -24.99
C SER A 275 16.82 18.56 -25.33
N LYS A 276 17.56 17.44 -25.32
CA LYS A 276 16.99 16.09 -25.51
C LYS A 276 16.06 15.67 -24.38
N PHE A 277 16.23 16.20 -23.18
CA PHE A 277 15.26 15.97 -22.11
C PHE A 277 13.89 16.56 -22.47
N ALA A 278 13.85 17.79 -22.95
CA ALA A 278 12.59 18.46 -23.30
C ALA A 278 11.89 17.78 -24.49
N GLU A 279 12.65 17.32 -25.50
CA GLU A 279 12.12 16.51 -26.61
C GLU A 279 11.51 15.19 -26.11
N MET A 280 12.23 14.46 -25.25
CA MET A 280 11.75 13.19 -24.70
C MET A 280 10.56 13.36 -23.75
N ALA A 281 10.57 14.42 -22.93
CA ALA A 281 9.45 14.76 -22.06
C ALA A 281 8.17 15.01 -22.88
N ALA A 282 8.27 15.79 -23.96
CA ALA A 282 7.15 16.04 -24.85
C ALA A 282 6.59 14.74 -25.46
N LEU A 283 7.46 13.86 -25.96
CA LEU A 283 7.05 12.55 -26.49
C LEU A 283 6.40 11.69 -25.40
N TYR A 284 7.00 11.63 -24.21
CA TYR A 284 6.47 10.86 -23.09
C TYR A 284 5.08 11.34 -22.68
N TYR A 285 4.88 12.64 -22.49
CA TYR A 285 3.58 13.19 -22.11
C TYR A 285 2.52 13.04 -23.21
N GLU A 286 2.91 13.09 -24.50
CA GLU A 286 2.02 12.76 -25.61
C GLU A 286 1.51 11.31 -25.48
N LYS A 287 2.42 10.35 -25.27
CA LYS A 287 2.06 8.93 -25.15
C LYS A 287 1.35 8.60 -23.84
N LEU A 288 1.68 9.30 -22.76
CA LEU A 288 0.96 9.23 -21.49
C LEU A 288 -0.49 9.66 -21.69
N ALA A 289 -0.73 10.80 -22.36
CA ALA A 289 -2.07 11.29 -22.64
C ALA A 289 -2.87 10.34 -23.55
N GLU A 290 -2.22 9.71 -24.53
CA GLU A 290 -2.83 8.71 -25.41
C GLU A 290 -3.35 7.47 -24.65
N VAL A 291 -2.60 7.02 -23.63
CA VAL A 291 -2.89 5.78 -22.89
C VAL A 291 -3.74 6.03 -21.64
N MET A 292 -3.38 7.02 -20.85
CA MET A 292 -3.88 7.27 -19.48
C MET A 292 -4.69 8.58 -19.38
N GLY A 293 -4.69 9.41 -20.42
CA GLY A 293 -5.27 10.75 -20.37
C GLY A 293 -4.39 11.73 -19.60
N THR A 294 -4.98 12.83 -19.16
CA THR A 294 -4.30 13.89 -18.40
C THR A 294 -4.74 13.92 -16.94
N SER A 295 -3.95 14.63 -16.14
CA SER A 295 -4.22 14.97 -14.74
C SER A 295 -3.68 16.37 -14.42
N GLY A 296 -4.16 16.99 -13.36
CA GLY A 296 -3.52 18.13 -12.71
C GLY A 296 -2.29 17.75 -11.89
N TYR A 297 -2.04 16.46 -11.63
CA TYR A 297 -0.92 15.99 -10.79
C TYR A 297 -0.02 14.99 -11.51
N TYR A 298 1.30 15.26 -11.49
CA TYR A 298 2.31 14.34 -12.03
C TYR A 298 3.41 14.05 -11.01
N SER A 299 3.66 12.77 -10.76
CA SER A 299 4.71 12.34 -9.84
C SER A 299 6.05 12.22 -10.56
N MET A 300 7.09 12.91 -10.06
CA MET A 300 8.44 12.82 -10.60
C MET A 300 9.48 12.85 -9.47
N ASP A 301 10.43 11.92 -9.48
CA ASP A 301 11.50 11.85 -8.48
C ASP A 301 12.86 11.78 -9.18
N LEU A 302 13.51 12.94 -9.31
CA LEU A 302 14.86 13.01 -9.87
C LEU A 302 15.86 12.33 -8.92
N PHE A 303 16.72 11.44 -9.44
CA PHE A 303 17.79 10.79 -8.67
C PHE A 303 17.31 9.94 -7.47
N HIS A 304 16.16 9.28 -7.60
CA HIS A 304 15.62 8.42 -6.54
C HIS A 304 16.59 7.27 -6.18
N GLU A 305 16.94 7.20 -4.89
CA GLU A 305 17.85 6.20 -4.30
C GLU A 305 19.12 5.94 -5.14
N GLY A 306 19.76 7.02 -5.58
CA GLY A 306 21.03 6.96 -6.29
C GLY A 306 20.98 7.63 -7.66
N GLY A 307 21.66 7.03 -8.64
CA GLY A 307 22.07 7.75 -9.84
C GLY A 307 23.32 8.61 -9.55
N THR A 308 23.66 9.52 -10.45
CA THR A 308 24.78 10.45 -10.26
C THR A 308 24.30 11.89 -10.37
N THR A 309 24.65 12.71 -9.37
CA THR A 309 24.48 14.16 -9.37
C THR A 309 25.80 14.89 -9.67
N VAL A 310 26.90 14.14 -9.81
CA VAL A 310 28.24 14.72 -10.05
C VAL A 310 28.26 15.47 -11.37
N GLY A 311 28.61 16.75 -11.31
CA GLY A 311 28.67 17.63 -12.49
C GLY A 311 27.30 18.13 -12.98
N ILE A 312 26.21 17.85 -12.25
CA ILE A 312 24.87 18.35 -12.57
C ILE A 312 24.56 19.58 -11.72
N ASP A 313 24.15 20.67 -12.36
CA ASP A 313 23.53 21.80 -11.66
C ASP A 313 22.11 21.40 -11.26
N LEU A 314 21.93 21.09 -9.97
CA LEU A 314 20.67 20.57 -9.44
C LEU A 314 19.55 21.60 -9.47
N LYS A 315 19.84 22.89 -9.24
CA LYS A 315 18.83 23.95 -9.31
C LYS A 315 18.33 24.11 -10.75
N ALA A 316 19.26 24.15 -11.71
CA ALA A 316 18.92 24.19 -13.12
C ALA A 316 18.16 22.92 -13.57
N ALA A 317 18.53 21.75 -13.06
CA ALA A 317 17.83 20.49 -13.36
C ALA A 317 16.38 20.50 -12.83
N PHE A 318 16.14 20.94 -11.60
CA PHE A 318 14.77 21.06 -11.08
C PHE A 318 13.94 22.07 -11.88
N SER A 319 14.52 23.22 -12.20
CA SER A 319 13.86 24.23 -13.04
C SER A 319 13.54 23.70 -14.44
N GLY A 320 14.49 23.01 -15.09
CA GLY A 320 14.32 22.42 -16.41
C GLY A 320 13.25 21.32 -16.45
N ALA A 321 13.23 20.44 -15.44
CA ALA A 321 12.20 19.39 -15.31
C ALA A 321 10.80 20.01 -15.15
N TYR A 322 10.68 21.01 -14.26
CA TYR A 322 9.42 21.73 -14.07
C TYR A 322 8.96 22.44 -15.35
N GLN A 323 9.84 23.14 -16.05
CA GLN A 323 9.52 23.83 -17.31
C GLN A 323 9.09 22.87 -18.42
N ALA A 324 9.77 21.72 -18.55
CA ALA A 324 9.41 20.70 -19.53
C ALA A 324 8.02 20.12 -19.24
N MET A 325 7.71 19.83 -17.97
CA MET A 325 6.38 19.40 -17.54
C MET A 325 5.34 20.48 -17.85
N GLN A 326 5.55 21.73 -17.43
CA GLN A 326 4.59 22.81 -17.68
C GLN A 326 4.36 23.08 -19.17
N LYS A 327 5.37 22.87 -20.02
CA LYS A 327 5.21 22.99 -21.47
C LYS A 327 4.31 21.90 -22.05
N ALA A 328 4.44 20.67 -21.55
CA ALA A 328 3.68 19.52 -22.04
C ALA A 328 2.26 19.46 -21.45
N VAL A 329 2.12 19.79 -20.17
CA VAL A 329 0.88 19.72 -19.37
C VAL A 329 0.70 21.00 -18.53
N PRO A 330 0.31 22.13 -19.16
CA PRO A 330 0.24 23.43 -18.48
C PRO A 330 -0.73 23.45 -17.30
N GLY A 331 -0.33 24.10 -16.21
CA GLY A 331 -1.17 24.28 -15.01
C GLY A 331 -1.17 23.08 -14.07
N SER A 332 -0.43 22.02 -14.40
CA SER A 332 -0.26 20.86 -13.52
C SER A 332 0.69 21.15 -12.35
N LYS A 333 0.63 20.32 -11.31
CA LYS A 333 1.52 20.34 -10.15
C LYS A 333 2.44 19.13 -10.15
N TRP A 334 3.70 19.38 -9.82
CA TRP A 334 4.69 18.33 -9.61
C TRP A 334 4.52 17.76 -8.19
N VAL A 335 4.18 16.48 -8.10
CA VAL A 335 4.16 15.73 -6.85
C VAL A 335 5.53 15.05 -6.64
N ILE A 336 6.23 15.38 -5.55
CA ILE A 336 7.57 14.85 -5.25
C ILE A 336 7.60 14.12 -3.91
N GLN A 337 8.33 13.01 -3.84
CA GLN A 337 8.51 12.25 -2.60
C GLN A 337 9.63 12.85 -1.75
N ALA A 338 9.34 13.16 -0.49
CA ALA A 338 10.37 13.51 0.48
C ALA A 338 11.01 12.25 1.08
N TRP A 339 12.00 11.68 0.39
CA TRP A 339 12.72 10.49 0.81
C TRP A 339 14.22 10.61 0.53
N GLY A 340 15.04 10.23 1.51
CA GLY A 340 16.49 10.44 1.45
C GLY A 340 16.83 11.92 1.32
N ASP A 341 17.53 12.28 0.25
CA ASP A 341 17.91 13.67 -0.04
C ASP A 341 16.85 14.42 -0.89
N ASN A 342 15.78 13.77 -1.32
CA ASN A 342 14.73 14.40 -2.12
C ASN A 342 13.61 14.95 -1.22
N PRO A 343 12.95 16.06 -1.62
CA PRO A 343 13.55 17.10 -2.47
C PRO A 343 14.75 17.72 -1.76
N ARG A 344 15.78 18.09 -2.53
CA ARG A 344 16.92 18.84 -1.98
C ARG A 344 16.47 20.24 -1.64
N HIS A 345 16.71 20.67 -0.41
CA HIS A 345 16.24 21.96 0.10
C HIS A 345 16.70 23.13 -0.79
N GLU A 346 17.95 23.10 -1.28
CA GLU A 346 18.46 24.14 -2.19
C GLU A 346 17.74 24.19 -3.55
N CYS A 347 17.07 23.11 -3.96
CA CYS A 347 16.35 23.02 -5.22
C CYS A 347 14.89 23.49 -5.11
N LEU A 348 14.32 23.55 -3.91
CA LEU A 348 12.92 23.93 -3.71
C LEU A 348 12.62 25.35 -4.19
N GLU A 349 13.58 26.27 -4.10
CA GLU A 349 13.46 27.63 -4.64
C GLU A 349 13.42 27.69 -6.18
N SER A 350 13.81 26.61 -6.87
CA SER A 350 13.87 26.54 -8.33
C SER A 350 12.52 26.23 -8.97
N VAL A 351 11.50 25.95 -8.16
CA VAL A 351 10.12 25.70 -8.58
C VAL A 351 9.22 26.77 -7.94
N PRO A 352 8.31 27.42 -8.70
CA PRO A 352 7.42 28.43 -8.15
C PRO A 352 6.44 27.82 -7.14
N LYS A 353 6.05 28.62 -6.14
CA LYS A 353 5.04 28.24 -5.15
C LYS A 353 3.72 27.91 -5.82
N GLY A 354 3.07 26.84 -5.36
CA GLY A 354 1.88 26.27 -5.99
C GLY A 354 2.17 25.33 -7.17
N GLY A 355 3.42 25.27 -7.68
CA GLY A 355 3.84 24.33 -8.72
C GLY A 355 4.32 22.97 -8.20
N LEU A 356 4.53 22.84 -6.88
CA LEU A 356 5.04 21.64 -6.22
C LEU A 356 4.14 21.24 -5.05
N ILE A 357 3.88 19.93 -4.92
CA ILE A 357 3.32 19.29 -3.73
C ILE A 357 4.36 18.29 -3.22
N VAL A 358 4.81 18.47 -1.99
CA VAL A 358 5.75 17.55 -1.33
C VAL A 358 4.98 16.51 -0.52
N LEU A 359 5.16 15.24 -0.85
CA LEU A 359 4.70 14.14 0.01
C LEU A 359 5.76 13.93 1.09
N ASP A 360 5.53 14.35 2.34
CA ASP A 360 6.47 14.05 3.43
C ASP A 360 6.38 12.55 3.77
N LEU A 361 7.12 11.74 3.02
CA LEU A 361 6.76 10.36 2.72
C LEU A 361 6.66 9.48 3.98
N PHE A 362 7.41 9.81 5.03
CA PHE A 362 7.52 9.04 6.28
C PHE A 362 7.24 9.89 7.53
N SER A 363 6.26 10.80 7.49
CA SER A 363 5.93 11.68 8.61
C SER A 363 5.59 10.97 9.92
N ASP A 364 5.01 9.76 9.86
CA ASP A 364 4.69 8.98 11.04
C ASP A 364 5.94 8.54 11.81
N GLY A 365 7.01 8.15 11.10
CA GLY A 365 8.27 7.69 11.70
C GLY A 365 9.37 8.74 11.79
N ARG A 366 9.65 9.42 10.68
CA ARG A 366 10.71 10.43 10.52
C ARG A 366 10.18 11.65 9.75
N PRO A 367 9.45 12.56 10.42
CA PRO A 367 8.91 13.77 9.78
C PRO A 367 10.04 14.71 9.34
N ASN A 368 9.94 15.23 8.12
CA ASN A 368 10.85 16.25 7.57
C ASN A 368 10.14 17.59 7.29
N TRP A 369 8.84 17.70 7.56
CA TRP A 369 8.06 18.91 7.29
C TRP A 369 8.42 20.14 8.15
N GLN A 370 9.38 20.05 9.08
CA GLN A 370 9.73 21.15 10.01
C GLN A 370 10.37 22.37 9.33
N SER A 371 10.82 22.28 8.08
CA SER A 371 11.21 23.49 7.30
C SER A 371 10.01 24.16 6.63
N GLY A 372 8.86 23.48 6.54
CA GLY A 372 7.70 23.92 5.77
C GLY A 372 7.89 23.88 4.26
N TYR A 373 8.91 23.16 3.77
CA TYR A 373 9.29 23.05 2.34
C TYR A 373 9.34 24.41 1.63
N GLU A 374 9.87 25.39 2.36
CA GLU A 374 10.11 26.76 1.94
C GLU A 374 8.83 27.48 1.50
N GLY A 375 7.67 27.01 1.94
CA GLY A 375 6.35 27.52 1.59
C GLY A 375 5.65 26.77 0.46
N HIS A 376 6.20 25.65 -0.02
CA HIS A 376 5.47 24.76 -0.92
C HIS A 376 4.39 23.98 -0.18
N GLU A 377 3.35 23.57 -0.89
CA GLU A 377 2.32 22.70 -0.33
C GLU A 377 2.93 21.34 0.02
N PHE A 378 2.50 20.74 1.12
CA PHE A 378 2.90 19.41 1.51
C PHE A 378 1.76 18.60 2.12
N VAL A 379 1.93 17.28 2.06
CA VAL A 379 1.01 16.29 2.60
C VAL A 379 1.73 15.53 3.71
N TYR A 380 1.12 15.42 4.88
CA TYR A 380 1.60 14.56 5.97
C TYR A 380 1.34 13.11 5.56
N CYS A 381 2.40 12.31 5.32
CA CYS A 381 2.21 10.93 4.89
C CYS A 381 2.57 9.92 5.99
N MET A 382 1.73 8.89 6.11
CA MET A 382 2.01 7.69 6.87
C MET A 382 2.54 6.61 5.92
N LEU A 383 3.81 6.24 6.08
CA LEU A 383 4.41 5.18 5.29
C LEU A 383 4.04 3.82 5.89
N ASN A 384 4.26 3.64 7.19
CA ASN A 384 3.98 2.44 8.01
C ASN A 384 4.55 1.09 7.54
N ASN A 385 4.25 0.65 6.31
CA ASN A 385 4.62 -0.65 5.78
C ASN A 385 5.76 -0.55 4.76
N PHE A 386 6.72 -1.48 4.89
CA PHE A 386 7.86 -1.65 3.99
C PHE A 386 7.88 -3.10 3.50
N GLY A 387 8.08 -3.31 2.19
CA GLY A 387 8.13 -4.63 1.55
C GLY A 387 6.83 -5.43 1.61
N GLY A 388 5.71 -4.91 2.08
CA GLY A 388 4.54 -5.73 2.39
C GLY A 388 4.77 -6.71 3.54
N ARG A 389 5.79 -6.46 4.38
CA ARG A 389 6.15 -7.33 5.50
C ARG A 389 5.01 -7.41 6.50
N ASN A 390 4.66 -8.62 6.91
CA ASN A 390 3.60 -8.84 7.89
C ASN A 390 4.12 -8.63 9.32
N GLY A 391 3.25 -8.07 10.17
CA GLY A 391 3.50 -7.90 11.60
C GLY A 391 2.54 -6.88 12.20
N ILE A 392 2.33 -6.94 13.52
CA ILE A 392 1.57 -5.89 14.19
C ILE A 392 2.52 -4.74 14.49
N HIS A 393 2.29 -3.61 13.82
CA HIS A 393 3.16 -2.44 13.88
C HIS A 393 2.35 -1.18 13.62
N GLY A 394 2.77 -0.09 14.22
CA GLY A 394 2.21 1.21 13.94
C GLY A 394 2.75 2.29 14.86
N ARG A 395 2.29 3.51 14.56
CA ARG A 395 2.57 4.72 15.33
C ARG A 395 1.29 5.49 15.62
N LEU A 396 0.21 4.78 15.98
CA LEU A 396 -1.16 5.31 16.00
C LEU A 396 -1.26 6.67 16.72
N ASP A 397 -0.79 6.74 17.96
CA ASP A 397 -0.78 7.98 18.75
C ASP A 397 0.04 9.10 18.09
N SER A 398 1.20 8.76 17.51
CA SER A 398 2.07 9.74 16.84
C SER A 398 1.48 10.21 15.51
N THR A 399 0.85 9.35 14.73
CA THR A 399 0.15 9.71 13.49
C THR A 399 -0.93 10.74 13.77
N ILE A 400 -1.80 10.48 14.76
CA ILE A 400 -2.88 11.39 15.14
C ILE A 400 -2.32 12.73 15.62
N THR A 401 -1.39 12.70 16.56
CA THR A 401 -0.87 13.94 17.19
C THR A 401 0.00 14.77 16.24
N ARG A 402 0.87 14.13 15.44
CA ARG A 402 1.80 14.86 14.56
C ARG A 402 1.10 15.49 13.36
N TYR A 403 0.02 14.91 12.84
CA TYR A 403 -0.76 15.57 11.79
C TYR A 403 -1.32 16.92 12.26
N TYR A 404 -1.98 16.94 13.43
CA TYR A 404 -2.52 18.19 13.97
C TYR A 404 -1.42 19.20 14.32
N ASN A 405 -0.24 18.74 14.76
CA ASN A 405 0.92 19.62 14.95
C ASN A 405 1.39 20.24 13.62
N ALA A 406 1.49 19.44 12.56
CA ALA A 406 1.89 19.93 11.24
C ALA A 406 0.87 20.95 10.70
N LEU A 407 -0.43 20.66 10.84
CA LEU A 407 -1.51 21.57 10.45
C LEU A 407 -1.50 22.87 11.26
N ALA A 408 -1.25 22.81 12.57
CA ALA A 408 -1.16 23.99 13.42
C ALA A 408 0.08 24.85 13.12
N GLN A 409 1.21 24.23 12.79
CA GLN A 409 2.45 24.93 12.49
C GLN A 409 2.45 25.53 11.07
N TYR A 410 1.83 24.84 10.11
CA TYR A 410 1.81 25.23 8.69
C TYR A 410 0.38 25.24 8.12
N PRO A 411 -0.55 26.04 8.65
CA PRO A 411 -1.96 26.01 8.25
C PRO A 411 -2.21 26.40 6.79
N GLN A 412 -1.25 27.09 6.15
CA GLN A 412 -1.35 27.53 4.76
C GLN A 412 -0.75 26.53 3.76
N THR A 413 0.14 25.64 4.20
CA THR A 413 0.92 24.76 3.30
C THR A 413 0.83 23.28 3.65
N CYS A 414 0.49 22.90 4.89
CA CYS A 414 0.05 21.55 5.22
C CYS A 414 -1.36 21.37 4.65
N LYS A 415 -1.46 20.79 3.46
CA LYS A 415 -2.71 20.72 2.69
C LYS A 415 -3.41 19.38 2.77
N GLY A 416 -2.86 18.40 3.50
CA GLY A 416 -3.44 17.08 3.47
C GLY A 416 -2.83 16.00 4.35
N VAL A 417 -3.48 14.84 4.30
CA VAL A 417 -2.97 13.55 4.80
C VAL A 417 -2.73 12.61 3.63
N GLY A 418 -1.82 11.66 3.79
CA GLY A 418 -1.56 10.65 2.77
C GLY A 418 -1.12 9.31 3.35
N ALA A 419 -1.50 8.22 2.69
CA ALA A 419 -0.92 6.91 2.98
C ALA A 419 0.02 6.51 1.84
N THR A 420 1.29 6.26 2.19
CA THR A 420 2.38 5.94 1.25
C THR A 420 2.99 4.54 1.50
N PRO A 421 2.20 3.49 1.84
CA PRO A 421 2.77 2.21 2.23
C PRO A 421 3.39 1.47 1.05
N GLU A 422 4.52 0.79 1.27
CA GLU A 422 5.04 -0.11 0.24
C GLU A 422 4.14 -1.32 0.00
N GLY A 423 3.46 -1.82 1.03
CA GLY A 423 2.41 -2.85 0.90
C GLY A 423 1.21 -2.56 1.80
N ILE A 424 0.02 -2.97 1.36
CA ILE A 424 -1.26 -2.72 2.04
C ILE A 424 -1.85 -4.03 2.58
N GLU A 425 -3.08 -3.99 3.08
CA GLU A 425 -3.77 -5.16 3.69
C GLU A 425 -3.12 -5.64 5.00
N THR A 426 -2.48 -4.72 5.72
CA THR A 426 -1.91 -4.92 7.06
C THR A 426 -2.26 -3.74 7.96
N ASN A 427 -2.46 -3.99 9.26
CA ASN A 427 -2.70 -2.95 10.27
C ASN A 427 -3.81 -1.94 9.89
N PRO A 428 -5.01 -2.40 9.47
CA PRO A 428 -6.06 -1.52 8.93
C PRO A 428 -6.38 -0.34 9.84
N VAL A 429 -6.37 -0.53 11.16
CA VAL A 429 -6.60 0.51 12.18
C VAL A 429 -5.85 1.83 11.94
N LEU A 430 -4.64 1.77 11.36
CA LEU A 430 -3.85 2.97 11.10
C LEU A 430 -4.40 3.79 9.94
N TYR A 431 -4.94 3.13 8.92
CA TYR A 431 -5.52 3.77 7.74
C TYR A 431 -6.90 4.35 8.06
N GLU A 432 -7.69 3.63 8.87
CA GLU A 432 -8.96 4.14 9.41
C GLU A 432 -8.70 5.44 10.19
N ALA A 433 -7.72 5.45 11.10
CA ALA A 433 -7.35 6.66 11.84
C ALA A 433 -6.90 7.79 10.93
N LEU A 434 -5.96 7.51 10.02
CA LEU A 434 -5.34 8.51 9.16
C LEU A 434 -6.36 9.28 8.31
N PHE A 435 -7.29 8.58 7.67
CA PHE A 435 -8.25 9.19 6.76
C PHE A 435 -9.44 9.84 7.48
N GLU A 436 -9.62 9.56 8.77
CA GLU A 436 -10.60 10.27 9.61
C GLU A 436 -10.08 11.64 10.09
N LEU A 437 -8.75 11.81 10.22
CA LEU A 437 -8.11 13.02 10.75
C LEU A 437 -8.57 14.34 10.12
N PRO A 438 -8.80 14.44 8.80
CA PRO A 438 -9.27 15.70 8.20
C PRO A 438 -10.73 16.05 8.54
N TRP A 439 -11.54 15.07 8.95
CA TRP A 439 -13.00 15.22 9.11
C TRP A 439 -13.43 15.44 10.56
N ALA A 440 -12.51 15.20 11.51
CA ALA A 440 -12.76 15.38 12.92
C ALA A 440 -11.52 15.90 13.66
N LYS A 441 -11.72 16.40 14.87
CA LYS A 441 -10.63 16.75 15.79
C LYS A 441 -10.51 15.67 16.86
N ILE A 442 -9.67 14.67 16.61
CA ILE A 442 -9.41 13.58 17.56
C ILE A 442 -8.64 14.15 18.76
N GLN A 443 -9.26 14.17 19.93
CA GLN A 443 -8.67 14.73 21.15
C GLN A 443 -7.73 13.74 21.86
N SER A 444 -8.08 12.44 21.79
CA SER A 444 -7.40 11.37 22.52
C SER A 444 -7.26 10.15 21.61
N PRO A 445 -6.02 9.73 21.27
CA PRO A 445 -5.80 8.44 20.61
C PRO A 445 -6.37 7.25 21.39
N SER A 446 -6.45 7.37 22.72
CA SER A 446 -7.05 6.35 23.58
C SER A 446 -8.55 6.22 23.33
N ASP A 447 -9.25 7.35 23.31
CA ASP A 447 -10.71 7.38 23.22
C ASP A 447 -11.15 7.00 21.81
N TRP A 448 -10.44 7.49 20.79
CA TRP A 448 -10.63 7.07 19.40
C TRP A 448 -10.45 5.55 19.25
N THR A 449 -9.44 4.96 19.91
CA THR A 449 -9.25 3.51 19.88
C THR A 449 -10.44 2.78 20.50
N ASP A 450 -10.98 3.27 21.61
CA ASP A 450 -12.14 2.64 22.27
C ASP A 450 -13.43 2.74 21.44
N GLU A 451 -13.63 3.86 20.74
CA GLU A 451 -14.73 4.04 19.78
C GLU A 451 -14.59 3.14 18.55
N MET A 452 -13.37 3.04 18.01
CA MET A 452 -13.06 2.17 16.87
C MET A 452 -13.38 0.70 17.18
N VAL A 453 -13.15 0.22 18.40
CA VAL A 453 -13.53 -1.15 18.81
C VAL A 453 -15.02 -1.42 18.59
N LEU A 454 -15.90 -0.46 18.94
CA LEU A 454 -17.33 -0.59 18.75
C LEU A 454 -17.68 -0.69 17.26
N SER A 455 -17.13 0.19 16.42
CA SER A 455 -17.34 0.14 14.97
C SER A 455 -16.81 -1.15 14.34
N ARG A 456 -15.61 -1.57 14.74
CA ARG A 456 -14.90 -2.73 14.18
C ARG A 456 -15.64 -4.04 14.42
N TYR A 457 -16.23 -4.19 15.61
CA TYR A 457 -16.85 -5.45 16.04
C TYR A 457 -18.39 -5.40 16.11
N GLY A 458 -19.00 -4.22 15.99
CA GLY A 458 -20.43 -4.01 16.23
C GLY A 458 -20.84 -4.12 17.70
N MET A 459 -19.86 -4.30 18.60
CA MET A 459 -20.05 -4.31 20.05
C MET A 459 -18.74 -3.96 20.77
N THR A 460 -18.84 -3.47 22.00
CA THR A 460 -17.68 -3.20 22.86
C THR A 460 -17.95 -3.61 24.30
N ASN A 461 -16.90 -3.88 25.05
CA ASN A 461 -16.90 -4.11 26.50
C ASN A 461 -15.48 -3.88 27.06
N ASP A 462 -15.31 -3.97 28.38
CA ASP A 462 -14.02 -3.72 29.03
C ASP A 462 -12.92 -4.67 28.55
N THR A 463 -13.24 -5.93 28.25
CA THR A 463 -12.29 -6.92 27.72
C THR A 463 -11.76 -6.52 26.34
N LEU A 464 -12.65 -6.06 25.45
CA LEU A 464 -12.27 -5.62 24.10
C LEU A 464 -11.46 -4.32 24.14
N ARG A 465 -11.86 -3.37 25.00
CA ARG A 465 -11.08 -2.15 25.24
C ARG A 465 -9.70 -2.47 25.79
N GLU A 466 -9.59 -3.32 26.81
CA GLU A 466 -8.30 -3.75 27.38
C GLU A 466 -7.39 -4.33 26.30
N ALA A 467 -7.92 -5.22 25.45
CA ALA A 467 -7.15 -5.84 24.36
C ALA A 467 -6.57 -4.79 23.41
N TRP A 468 -7.39 -3.87 22.92
CA TRP A 468 -6.95 -2.84 21.98
C TRP A 468 -6.06 -1.77 22.61
N GLN A 469 -6.27 -1.44 23.89
CA GLN A 469 -5.36 -0.55 24.63
C GLN A 469 -3.98 -1.18 24.84
N LEU A 470 -3.88 -2.51 25.02
CA LEU A 470 -2.60 -3.22 25.05
C LEU A 470 -1.89 -3.16 23.69
N LEU A 471 -2.63 -3.30 22.58
CA LEU A 471 -2.08 -3.18 21.23
C LEU A 471 -1.63 -1.74 20.94
N ARG A 472 -2.46 -0.76 21.29
CA ARG A 472 -2.16 0.67 21.16
C ARG A 472 -0.87 1.03 21.89
N LYS A 473 -0.70 0.58 23.13
CA LYS A 473 0.47 0.90 23.97
C LYS A 473 1.70 0.03 23.69
N GLY A 474 1.54 -1.08 22.96
CA GLY A 474 2.61 -2.01 22.60
C GLY A 474 3.01 -1.88 21.13
N PRO A 475 2.64 -2.85 20.27
CA PRO A 475 3.08 -2.88 18.89
C PRO A 475 2.65 -1.66 18.05
N LEU A 476 1.55 -0.99 18.36
CA LEU A 476 1.11 0.22 17.62
C LEU A 476 1.72 1.53 18.16
N HIS A 477 2.70 1.44 19.08
CA HIS A 477 3.39 2.58 19.70
C HIS A 477 4.90 2.57 19.40
N CYS A 478 5.29 2.35 18.14
CA CYS A 478 6.70 2.47 17.77
C CYS A 478 7.18 3.92 17.92
N LYS A 479 8.23 4.15 18.70
CA LYS A 479 8.79 5.49 18.95
C LYS A 479 9.94 5.88 18.03
N THR A 480 10.44 4.93 17.25
CA THR A 480 11.62 5.11 16.39
C THR A 480 11.21 5.22 14.93
N SER A 481 12.18 5.53 14.07
CA SER A 481 12.04 5.51 12.61
C SER A 481 12.19 4.09 12.02
N GLN A 482 11.88 3.04 12.79
CA GLN A 482 11.93 1.66 12.32
C GLN A 482 11.09 1.46 11.04
N GLN A 483 11.66 0.74 10.07
CA GLN A 483 11.04 0.51 8.78
C GLN A 483 10.11 -0.72 8.83
N GLY A 484 8.86 -0.50 9.25
CA GLY A 484 7.84 -1.55 9.35
C GLY A 484 7.93 -2.40 10.63
N PRO A 485 7.27 -3.56 10.68
CA PRO A 485 7.21 -4.38 11.89
C PRO A 485 8.57 -4.94 12.30
N SER A 486 8.70 -5.27 13.60
CA SER A 486 9.80 -6.11 14.05
C SER A 486 9.67 -7.47 13.35
N GLU A 487 10.69 -7.84 12.60
CA GLU A 487 10.62 -8.89 11.60
C GLU A 487 10.49 -10.28 12.24
N ALA A 488 9.65 -11.11 11.62
CA ALA A 488 9.44 -12.48 12.06
C ALA A 488 10.70 -13.32 11.81
N ILE A 489 11.48 -13.62 12.85
CA ILE A 489 12.75 -14.36 12.74
C ILE A 489 12.61 -15.72 12.05
N LEU A 490 11.43 -16.34 12.05
CA LEU A 490 11.14 -17.55 11.28
C LEU A 490 11.37 -17.36 9.76
N CYS A 491 11.19 -16.14 9.25
CA CYS A 491 11.40 -15.78 7.86
C CYS A 491 12.87 -15.51 7.52
N ALA A 492 13.79 -15.53 8.49
CA ALA A 492 15.20 -15.25 8.22
C ALA A 492 15.88 -16.40 7.49
N ARG A 493 16.96 -16.07 6.78
CA ARG A 493 18.01 -17.07 6.53
C ARG A 493 18.56 -17.53 7.89
N PRO A 494 18.65 -18.84 8.16
CA PRO A 494 18.93 -19.34 9.50
C PRO A 494 20.30 -18.96 10.05
N GLY A 495 20.34 -18.75 11.37
CA GLY A 495 21.54 -18.54 12.17
C GLY A 495 21.18 -18.70 13.64
N LEU A 496 22.16 -18.99 14.51
CA LEU A 496 21.92 -19.01 15.97
C LEU A 496 21.68 -17.60 16.52
N GLU A 497 22.18 -16.58 15.82
CA GLU A 497 21.94 -15.19 16.10
C GLU A 497 21.37 -14.52 14.85
N VAL A 498 20.12 -14.07 14.92
CA VAL A 498 19.43 -13.39 13.83
C VAL A 498 19.00 -12.01 14.31
N LYS A 499 19.57 -10.97 13.72
CA LYS A 499 19.24 -9.57 14.05
C LYS A 499 18.17 -8.97 13.16
N SER A 500 18.02 -9.49 11.94
CA SER A 500 17.00 -9.07 10.98
C SER A 500 16.76 -10.20 9.97
N VAL A 501 15.62 -10.14 9.28
CA VAL A 501 15.27 -11.01 8.15
C VAL A 501 15.76 -10.35 6.86
N SER A 502 15.47 -9.07 6.70
CA SER A 502 15.90 -8.26 5.55
C SER A 502 17.04 -7.33 5.93
N THR A 503 17.71 -6.78 4.91
CA THR A 503 18.90 -5.93 5.07
C THR A 503 18.69 -4.66 5.89
N TRP A 504 17.50 -4.06 5.79
CA TRP A 504 17.16 -2.79 6.46
C TRP A 504 16.04 -2.94 7.50
N GLY A 505 15.62 -4.18 7.77
CA GLY A 505 14.70 -4.48 8.85
C GLY A 505 15.41 -4.69 10.19
N THR A 506 14.63 -5.05 11.20
CA THR A 506 15.12 -5.41 12.53
C THR A 506 14.21 -6.47 13.15
N GLY A 507 14.79 -7.48 13.80
CA GLY A 507 14.07 -8.47 14.60
C GLY A 507 13.89 -8.04 16.06
N GLU A 508 14.48 -6.92 16.48
CA GLU A 508 14.40 -6.42 17.85
C GLU A 508 12.96 -6.00 18.20
N GLN A 509 12.47 -6.47 19.34
CA GLN A 509 11.13 -6.15 19.84
C GLN A 509 11.18 -4.87 20.68
N TYR A 510 10.54 -3.79 20.22
CA TYR A 510 10.45 -2.52 20.93
C TYR A 510 9.29 -2.44 21.94
N TYR A 511 8.56 -3.54 22.11
CA TYR A 511 7.39 -3.63 22.98
C TYR A 511 7.39 -4.92 23.78
N GLU A 512 6.64 -4.92 24.88
CA GLU A 512 6.42 -6.09 25.72
C GLU A 512 5.61 -7.15 24.97
N VAL A 513 6.26 -8.23 24.52
CA VAL A 513 5.62 -9.30 23.73
C VAL A 513 4.39 -9.92 24.43
N ARG A 514 4.35 -9.87 25.77
CA ARG A 514 3.21 -10.30 26.59
C ARG A 514 1.94 -9.47 26.34
N HIS A 515 2.04 -8.22 25.89
CA HIS A 515 0.87 -7.40 25.57
C HIS A 515 0.09 -7.98 24.39
N VAL A 516 0.79 -8.43 23.34
CA VAL A 516 0.18 -9.09 22.18
C VAL A 516 -0.49 -10.40 22.59
N ARG A 517 0.23 -11.23 23.37
CA ARG A 517 -0.31 -12.50 23.87
C ARG A 517 -1.56 -12.30 24.75
N ARG A 518 -1.54 -11.29 25.63
CA ARG A 518 -2.70 -10.95 26.47
C ARG A 518 -3.86 -10.42 25.65
N ALA A 519 -3.61 -9.55 24.67
CA ALA A 519 -4.64 -9.08 23.75
C ALA A 519 -5.28 -10.23 22.95
N ALA A 520 -4.47 -11.18 22.47
CA ALA A 520 -4.96 -12.39 21.81
C ALA A 520 -5.88 -13.22 22.73
N ALA A 521 -5.47 -13.44 23.99
CA ALA A 521 -6.30 -14.16 24.97
C ALA A 521 -7.63 -13.43 25.24
N LEU A 522 -7.59 -12.11 25.45
CA LEU A 522 -8.78 -11.30 25.68
C LEU A 522 -9.75 -11.38 24.50
N LEU A 523 -9.26 -11.26 23.27
CA LEU A 523 -10.11 -11.38 22.08
C LEU A 523 -10.66 -12.80 21.91
N LEU A 524 -9.87 -13.85 22.13
CA LEU A 524 -10.32 -15.24 22.06
C LEU A 524 -11.37 -15.59 23.13
N SER A 525 -11.37 -14.93 24.29
CA SER A 525 -12.44 -15.08 25.28
C SER A 525 -13.81 -14.60 24.77
N GLN A 526 -13.82 -13.70 23.78
CA GLN A 526 -15.05 -13.17 23.18
C GLN A 526 -15.54 -13.97 21.96
N ARG A 527 -14.91 -15.11 21.64
CA ARG A 527 -15.17 -15.90 20.43
C ARG A 527 -16.64 -16.29 20.25
N GLN A 528 -17.34 -16.61 21.33
CA GLN A 528 -18.75 -17.03 21.27
C GLN A 528 -19.66 -15.90 20.72
N LYS A 529 -19.30 -14.65 21.00
CA LYS A 529 -20.07 -13.47 20.58
C LYS A 529 -19.63 -12.94 19.21
N LEU A 530 -18.32 -13.00 18.92
CA LEU A 530 -17.72 -12.32 17.77
C LEU A 530 -17.34 -13.22 16.59
N ALA A 531 -17.49 -14.55 16.69
CA ALA A 531 -17.06 -15.45 15.62
C ALA A 531 -17.72 -15.23 14.24
N ALA A 532 -18.84 -14.50 14.18
CA ALA A 532 -19.49 -14.11 12.93
C ALA A 532 -18.87 -12.86 12.26
N ASN A 533 -18.20 -11.99 13.04
CA ASN A 533 -17.63 -10.74 12.56
C ASN A 533 -16.33 -11.00 11.77
N ALA A 534 -16.24 -10.48 10.55
CA ALA A 534 -15.10 -10.72 9.66
C ALA A 534 -13.81 -10.03 10.14
N ASN A 535 -13.89 -8.80 10.65
CA ASN A 535 -12.75 -8.09 11.22
C ASN A 535 -12.17 -8.85 12.42
N TYR A 536 -13.02 -9.37 13.30
CA TYR A 536 -12.62 -10.20 14.42
C TYR A 536 -11.89 -11.48 13.98
N ARG A 537 -12.37 -12.17 12.93
CA ARG A 537 -11.71 -13.36 12.38
C ARG A 537 -10.29 -13.08 11.91
N TYR A 538 -10.09 -11.95 11.24
CA TYR A 538 -8.75 -11.51 10.83
C TYR A 538 -7.87 -11.22 12.05
N ASP A 539 -8.36 -10.41 13.00
CA ASP A 539 -7.58 -9.95 14.15
C ASP A 539 -7.10 -11.11 15.03
N VAL A 540 -7.96 -12.10 15.31
CA VAL A 540 -7.54 -13.25 16.13
C VAL A 540 -6.48 -14.10 15.44
N VAL A 541 -6.53 -14.25 14.11
CA VAL A 541 -5.50 -14.98 13.35
C VAL A 541 -4.18 -14.21 13.42
N ASP A 542 -4.19 -12.89 13.18
CA ASP A 542 -2.96 -12.08 13.19
C ASP A 542 -2.32 -12.00 14.58
N LEU A 543 -3.13 -11.86 15.64
CA LEU A 543 -2.64 -11.78 17.01
C LEU A 543 -2.07 -13.10 17.52
N VAL A 544 -2.70 -14.23 17.18
CA VAL A 544 -2.15 -15.55 17.53
C VAL A 544 -0.87 -15.80 16.71
N ARG A 545 -0.84 -15.43 15.43
CA ARG A 545 0.38 -15.49 14.62
C ARG A 545 1.50 -14.67 15.25
N GLN A 546 1.26 -13.41 15.60
CA GLN A 546 2.28 -12.55 16.20
C GLN A 546 2.77 -13.10 17.54
N SER A 547 1.89 -13.68 18.36
CA SER A 547 2.26 -14.32 19.62
C SER A 547 3.23 -15.49 19.41
N LEU A 548 2.94 -16.37 18.45
CA LEU A 548 3.80 -17.52 18.12
C LEU A 548 5.14 -17.08 17.52
N VAL A 549 5.12 -16.09 16.63
CA VAL A 549 6.34 -15.52 16.03
C VAL A 549 7.25 -14.92 17.09
N ASN A 550 6.69 -14.22 18.08
CA ASN A 550 7.46 -13.65 19.18
C ASN A 550 8.14 -14.74 20.02
N ASP A 551 7.45 -15.85 20.30
CA ASP A 551 8.05 -17.00 21.02
C ASP A 551 9.20 -17.64 20.25
N MET A 552 9.13 -17.69 18.92
CA MET A 552 10.20 -18.27 18.12
C MET A 552 11.51 -17.51 18.30
N GLY A 553 11.48 -16.19 18.51
CA GLY A 553 12.67 -15.41 18.86
C GLY A 553 13.33 -15.92 20.16
N THR A 554 12.54 -16.10 21.22
CA THR A 554 13.01 -16.67 22.49
C THR A 554 13.51 -18.10 22.33
N LEU A 555 12.83 -18.93 21.52
CA LEU A 555 13.31 -20.30 21.24
C LEU A 555 14.66 -20.31 20.53
N LEU A 556 14.92 -19.35 19.64
CA LEU A 556 16.22 -19.22 18.99
C LEU A 556 17.31 -18.79 19.98
N GLU A 557 17.02 -17.84 20.87
CA GLU A 557 17.94 -17.44 21.94
C GLU A 557 18.29 -18.63 22.86
N MET A 558 17.29 -19.43 23.23
CA MET A 558 17.50 -20.67 23.99
C MET A 558 18.35 -21.68 23.20
N ALA A 559 18.07 -21.88 21.91
CA ALA A 559 18.86 -22.77 21.07
C ALA A 559 20.32 -22.32 20.98
N ASN A 560 20.58 -21.01 20.84
CA ASN A 560 21.93 -20.47 20.88
C ASN A 560 22.63 -20.76 22.22
N ALA A 561 21.93 -20.53 23.34
CA ALA A 561 22.47 -20.78 24.68
C ALA A 561 22.80 -22.26 24.95
N TYR A 562 22.03 -23.19 24.38
CA TYR A 562 22.28 -24.64 24.51
C TYR A 562 23.28 -25.18 23.48
N TYR A 563 23.65 -24.41 22.46
CA TYR A 563 24.53 -24.88 21.42
C TYR A 563 25.94 -25.11 21.96
N SER A 564 26.41 -26.34 21.82
CA SER A 564 27.75 -26.80 22.18
C SER A 564 28.16 -27.91 21.24
N THR A 565 29.46 -28.20 21.16
CA THR A 565 30.00 -29.32 20.36
C THR A 565 30.62 -30.35 21.30
N PRO A 566 30.13 -31.61 21.33
CA PRO A 566 28.99 -32.16 20.59
C PRO A 566 27.63 -31.61 21.06
N VAL A 567 26.64 -31.62 20.16
CA VAL A 567 25.29 -31.10 20.43
C VAL A 567 24.52 -32.00 21.40
N GLY A 568 24.16 -31.44 22.56
CA GLY A 568 23.36 -32.09 23.61
C GLY A 568 21.83 -32.08 23.38
N ASP A 569 21.10 -32.71 24.29
CA ASP A 569 19.65 -32.94 24.18
C ASP A 569 18.82 -31.65 24.27
N ASP A 570 19.24 -30.66 25.08
CA ASP A 570 18.53 -29.39 25.23
C ASP A 570 18.46 -28.61 23.91
N PHE A 571 19.56 -28.59 23.14
CA PHE A 571 19.59 -28.02 21.80
C PHE A 571 18.66 -28.78 20.84
N ARG A 572 18.75 -30.12 20.82
CA ARG A 572 17.93 -30.98 19.95
C ARG A 572 16.44 -30.79 20.21
N SER A 573 16.05 -30.74 21.48
CA SER A 573 14.68 -30.51 21.92
C SER A 573 14.19 -29.11 21.53
N THR A 574 15.02 -28.08 21.75
CA THR A 574 14.67 -26.70 21.40
C THR A 574 14.56 -26.51 19.89
N ALA A 575 15.49 -27.05 19.10
CA ALA A 575 15.44 -27.05 17.64
C ALA A 575 14.20 -27.76 17.11
N LYS A 576 13.85 -28.93 17.66
CA LYS A 576 12.61 -29.63 17.31
C LYS A 576 11.38 -28.76 17.62
N LYS A 577 11.31 -28.17 18.81
CA LYS A 577 10.20 -27.31 19.20
C LYS A 577 10.07 -26.10 18.28
N PHE A 578 11.18 -25.46 17.92
CA PHE A 578 11.22 -24.37 16.95
C PHE A 578 10.63 -24.80 15.59
N LEU A 579 10.99 -25.99 15.11
CA LEU A 579 10.47 -26.54 13.85
C LEU A 579 8.97 -26.91 13.93
N ASP A 580 8.49 -27.39 15.08
CA ASP A 580 7.07 -27.71 15.29
C ASP A 580 6.18 -26.46 15.19
N TYR A 581 6.68 -25.27 15.60
CA TYR A 581 5.93 -24.00 15.47
C TYR A 581 5.58 -23.69 14.00
N PHE A 582 6.42 -24.04 13.03
CA PHE A 582 6.13 -23.80 11.62
C PHE A 582 4.84 -24.49 11.16
N ASP A 583 4.57 -25.71 11.64
CA ASP A 583 3.39 -26.48 11.21
C ASP A 583 2.09 -25.88 11.76
N ASP A 584 2.10 -25.43 13.02
CA ASP A 584 0.95 -24.78 13.62
C ASP A 584 0.73 -23.38 13.05
N ILE A 585 1.79 -22.59 12.88
CA ILE A 585 1.71 -21.29 12.21
C ILE A 585 1.16 -21.48 10.79
N ASN A 586 1.66 -22.45 10.02
CA ASN A 586 1.13 -22.74 8.69
C ASN A 586 -0.36 -23.12 8.73
N THR A 587 -0.78 -23.91 9.70
CA THR A 587 -2.20 -24.29 9.88
C THR A 587 -3.07 -23.09 10.23
N LEU A 588 -2.59 -22.22 11.12
CA LEU A 588 -3.25 -20.98 11.52
C LEU A 588 -3.46 -20.06 10.30
N LEU A 589 -2.39 -19.81 9.55
CA LEU A 589 -2.40 -18.87 8.44
C LEU A 589 -3.28 -19.36 7.28
N ASN A 590 -3.33 -20.67 7.03
CA ASN A 590 -4.23 -21.26 6.04
C ASN A 590 -5.71 -21.27 6.44
N SER A 591 -6.08 -20.77 7.63
CA SER A 591 -7.48 -20.65 8.04
C SER A 591 -8.15 -19.33 7.64
N HIS A 592 -7.39 -18.38 7.08
CA HIS A 592 -7.91 -17.08 6.66
C HIS A 592 -7.22 -16.57 5.37
N PRO A 593 -7.98 -16.10 4.35
CA PRO A 593 -7.45 -15.79 3.01
C PRO A 593 -6.35 -14.71 2.98
N ALA A 594 -6.36 -13.77 3.94
CA ALA A 594 -5.34 -12.71 4.03
C ALA A 594 -3.93 -13.21 4.36
N PHE A 595 -3.79 -14.47 4.79
CA PHE A 595 -2.51 -15.04 5.23
C PHE A 595 -2.10 -16.26 4.40
N MET A 596 -2.62 -16.42 3.19
CA MET A 596 -2.41 -17.60 2.37
C MET A 596 -1.53 -17.30 1.17
N LEU A 597 -0.48 -18.09 0.93
CA LEU A 597 0.33 -17.94 -0.29
C LEU A 597 -0.50 -18.21 -1.55
N GLY A 598 -1.45 -19.15 -1.47
CA GLY A 598 -2.26 -19.52 -2.63
C GLY A 598 -3.21 -18.43 -3.12
N THR A 599 -3.59 -17.45 -2.28
CA THR A 599 -4.35 -16.29 -2.77
C THR A 599 -3.47 -15.39 -3.64
N TRP A 600 -2.20 -15.22 -3.28
CA TRP A 600 -1.20 -14.46 -4.06
C TRP A 600 -0.81 -15.17 -5.37
N THR A 601 -0.35 -16.42 -5.29
CA THR A 601 0.07 -17.16 -6.48
C THR A 601 -1.12 -17.49 -7.39
N GLY A 602 -2.29 -17.79 -6.81
CA GLY A 602 -3.54 -17.98 -7.55
C GLY A 602 -3.96 -16.73 -8.32
N SER A 603 -3.86 -15.54 -7.67
CA SER A 603 -4.11 -14.26 -8.33
C SER A 603 -3.17 -14.05 -9.54
N ALA A 604 -1.86 -14.27 -9.36
CA ALA A 604 -0.87 -14.17 -10.43
C ALA A 604 -1.18 -15.09 -11.62
N ARG A 605 -1.46 -16.39 -11.36
CA ARG A 605 -1.81 -17.34 -12.42
C ARG A 605 -3.11 -16.98 -13.12
N SER A 606 -4.11 -16.48 -12.38
CA SER A 606 -5.43 -16.14 -12.92
C SER A 606 -5.37 -15.02 -13.96
N VAL A 607 -4.41 -14.10 -13.86
CA VAL A 607 -4.19 -13.03 -14.83
C VAL A 607 -3.98 -13.57 -16.23
N ALA A 608 -3.11 -14.58 -16.36
CA ALA A 608 -2.88 -15.25 -17.63
C ALA A 608 -4.06 -16.17 -17.98
N ALA A 609 -4.52 -17.01 -17.04
CA ALA A 609 -5.57 -18.00 -17.30
C ALA A 609 -6.90 -17.42 -17.79
N ASN A 610 -7.26 -16.21 -17.37
CA ASN A 610 -8.51 -15.55 -17.76
C ASN A 610 -8.43 -14.86 -19.14
N LYS A 611 -7.29 -14.93 -19.83
CA LYS A 611 -7.09 -14.31 -21.14
C LYS A 611 -7.06 -15.39 -22.23
N PRO A 612 -7.99 -15.37 -23.21
CA PRO A 612 -7.93 -16.30 -24.34
C PRO A 612 -6.59 -16.19 -25.10
N GLY A 613 -5.99 -17.35 -25.41
CA GLY A 613 -4.73 -17.45 -26.15
C GLY A 613 -3.46 -17.48 -25.30
N THR A 614 -3.56 -17.41 -23.98
CA THR A 614 -2.41 -17.64 -23.08
C THR A 614 -2.16 -19.13 -22.83
N THR A 615 -0.95 -19.45 -22.40
CA THR A 615 -0.44 -20.80 -22.19
C THR A 615 -0.17 -21.10 -20.72
N ILE A 616 0.17 -22.35 -20.40
CA ILE A 616 0.66 -22.72 -19.07
C ILE A 616 1.96 -21.98 -18.71
N ASP A 617 2.82 -21.74 -19.71
CA ASP A 617 4.08 -21.00 -19.51
C ASP A 617 3.82 -19.54 -19.14
N ASP A 618 2.75 -18.93 -19.67
CA ASP A 618 2.34 -17.59 -19.25
C ASP A 618 1.89 -17.57 -17.79
N GLN A 619 1.16 -18.59 -17.34
CA GLN A 619 0.77 -18.72 -15.92
C GLN A 619 1.99 -18.93 -15.03
N ASN A 620 2.94 -19.78 -15.46
CA ASN A 620 4.18 -20.03 -14.72
C ASN A 620 5.06 -18.78 -14.66
N TRP A 621 5.14 -17.98 -15.73
CA TRP A 621 5.86 -16.70 -15.75
C TRP A 621 5.26 -15.67 -14.77
N MET A 622 3.93 -15.59 -14.68
CA MET A 622 3.25 -14.75 -13.69
C MET A 622 3.54 -15.22 -12.26
N GLU A 623 3.45 -16.52 -12.00
CA GLU A 623 3.75 -17.09 -10.70
C GLU A 623 5.23 -16.96 -10.32
N TRP A 624 6.13 -17.09 -11.28
CA TRP A 624 7.57 -16.87 -11.09
C TRP A 624 7.84 -15.45 -10.58
N ASN A 625 7.27 -14.44 -11.23
CA ASN A 625 7.32 -13.05 -10.77
C ASN A 625 6.77 -12.92 -9.33
N ALA A 626 5.64 -13.58 -9.04
CA ALA A 626 4.99 -13.55 -7.75
C ALA A 626 5.82 -14.17 -6.62
N ARG A 627 6.42 -15.34 -6.86
CA ARG A 627 7.26 -16.06 -5.90
C ARG A 627 8.58 -15.34 -5.67
N MET A 628 9.22 -14.90 -6.75
CA MET A 628 10.52 -14.24 -6.70
C MET A 628 10.46 -12.92 -5.92
N LEU A 629 9.44 -12.08 -6.15
CA LEU A 629 9.30 -10.79 -5.46
C LEU A 629 9.28 -10.92 -3.92
N ILE A 630 8.59 -11.94 -3.39
CA ILE A 630 8.41 -12.15 -1.94
C ILE A 630 9.52 -13.00 -1.28
N THR A 631 10.54 -13.39 -2.05
CA THR A 631 11.64 -14.25 -1.59
C THR A 631 13.00 -13.69 -2.01
N THR A 632 13.59 -14.18 -3.11
CA THR A 632 14.95 -13.83 -3.54
C THR A 632 15.06 -12.43 -4.13
N TRP A 633 13.93 -11.84 -4.55
CA TRP A 633 13.74 -10.54 -5.20
C TRP A 633 14.40 -10.39 -6.57
N GLY A 634 15.54 -11.03 -6.78
CA GLY A 634 16.26 -11.05 -8.04
C GLY A 634 17.04 -12.34 -8.23
N ASN A 635 18.00 -12.30 -9.17
CA ASN A 635 18.98 -13.37 -9.32
C ASN A 635 19.98 -13.35 -8.13
N GLU A 636 20.94 -14.28 -8.12
CA GLU A 636 21.90 -14.40 -7.02
C GLU A 636 22.65 -13.10 -6.72
N GLN A 637 23.07 -12.36 -7.74
CA GLN A 637 23.80 -11.10 -7.55
C GLN A 637 22.92 -10.06 -6.87
N ASN A 638 21.64 -9.96 -7.23
CA ASN A 638 20.70 -9.04 -6.61
C ASN A 638 20.34 -9.48 -5.19
N CYS A 639 20.05 -10.78 -5.04
CA CYS A 639 19.67 -11.40 -3.78
C CYS A 639 20.80 -11.25 -2.75
N ASN A 640 22.01 -11.72 -3.05
CA ASN A 640 23.13 -11.79 -2.12
C ASN A 640 23.96 -10.50 -2.10
N ALA A 641 24.57 -10.12 -3.23
CA ALA A 641 25.46 -8.96 -3.29
C ALA A 641 24.71 -7.62 -3.32
N GLY A 642 23.51 -7.60 -3.90
CA GLY A 642 22.54 -6.51 -3.80
C GLY A 642 21.81 -6.50 -2.46
N ARG A 643 21.86 -7.60 -1.69
CA ARG A 643 21.29 -7.74 -0.35
C ARG A 643 19.75 -7.58 -0.31
N LEU A 644 19.06 -8.04 -1.35
CA LEU A 644 17.60 -8.01 -1.45
C LEU A 644 16.91 -9.32 -1.02
N TYR A 645 17.67 -10.32 -0.54
CA TYR A 645 17.08 -11.53 0.04
C TYR A 645 16.01 -11.18 1.09
N ASP A 646 14.86 -11.84 0.96
CA ASP A 646 13.74 -11.77 1.89
C ASP A 646 13.24 -10.34 2.21
N TYR A 647 13.52 -9.32 1.37
CA TYR A 647 13.07 -7.94 1.63
C TYR A 647 11.54 -7.83 1.80
N SER A 648 10.81 -8.58 0.96
CA SER A 648 9.34 -8.67 0.96
C SER A 648 8.83 -9.96 1.59
N HIS A 649 9.53 -10.48 2.62
CA HIS A 649 9.10 -11.69 3.31
C HIS A 649 7.67 -11.58 3.84
N ARG A 650 6.96 -12.71 3.82
CA ARG A 650 5.55 -12.81 4.25
C ARG A 650 5.37 -13.92 5.26
N THR A 651 4.57 -13.70 6.28
CA THR A 651 4.13 -14.81 7.13
C THR A 651 2.85 -15.40 6.57
N TRP A 652 2.99 -16.14 5.45
CA TRP A 652 1.89 -16.78 4.74
C TRP A 652 1.93 -18.31 4.85
N GLY A 653 0.76 -18.92 5.04
CA GLY A 653 0.59 -20.37 4.94
C GLY A 653 0.98 -20.85 3.53
N GLY A 654 1.64 -22.00 3.43
CA GLY A 654 2.38 -22.42 2.25
C GLY A 654 3.82 -21.95 2.29
N LEU A 655 4.06 -20.63 2.26
CA LEU A 655 5.42 -20.06 2.28
C LEU A 655 6.20 -20.42 3.56
N VAL A 656 5.54 -20.32 4.71
CA VAL A 656 6.09 -20.75 6.02
C VAL A 656 6.51 -22.21 6.00
N LYS A 657 5.72 -23.08 5.39
CA LYS A 657 5.96 -24.52 5.39
C LYS A 657 7.02 -24.95 4.36
N ASP A 658 6.95 -24.41 3.15
CA ASP A 658 7.66 -24.98 2.00
C ASP A 658 8.86 -24.12 1.55
N TYR A 659 9.02 -22.89 2.07
CA TYR A 659 10.19 -22.04 1.82
C TYR A 659 10.98 -21.77 3.11
N TYR A 660 10.34 -21.29 4.19
CA TYR A 660 11.07 -20.93 5.42
C TYR A 660 11.48 -22.14 6.27
N LYS A 661 10.53 -23.05 6.57
CA LYS A 661 10.81 -24.23 7.40
C LYS A 661 11.96 -25.09 6.87
N PRO A 662 12.07 -25.39 5.56
CA PRO A 662 13.15 -26.23 5.06
C PRO A 662 14.54 -25.61 5.28
N ARG A 663 14.67 -24.28 5.21
CA ARG A 663 15.95 -23.61 5.53
C ARG A 663 16.35 -23.88 6.97
N TRP A 664 15.43 -23.69 7.92
CA TRP A 664 15.69 -23.94 9.34
C TRP A 664 15.93 -25.43 9.65
N GLN A 665 15.24 -26.34 8.97
CA GLN A 665 15.46 -27.79 9.11
C GLN A 665 16.87 -28.18 8.69
N ASP A 666 17.34 -27.68 7.54
CA ASP A 666 18.71 -27.91 7.06
C ASP A 666 19.74 -27.32 8.02
N PHE A 667 19.51 -26.10 8.51
CA PHE A 667 20.40 -25.44 9.48
C PHE A 667 20.57 -26.22 10.78
N PHE A 668 19.46 -26.56 11.46
CA PHE A 668 19.54 -27.32 12.72
C PHE A 668 20.08 -28.73 12.49
N GLY A 669 19.72 -29.38 11.38
CA GLY A 669 20.22 -30.70 11.02
C GLY A 669 21.74 -30.72 10.86
N ARG A 670 22.30 -29.71 10.16
CA ARG A 670 23.74 -29.54 9.99
C ARG A 670 24.45 -29.36 11.32
N LEU A 671 23.98 -28.45 12.16
CA LEU A 671 24.57 -28.22 13.50
C LEU A 671 24.55 -29.51 14.35
N ILE A 672 23.44 -30.25 14.32
CA ILE A 672 23.27 -31.53 15.02
C ILE A 672 24.27 -32.59 14.55
N ASN A 673 24.60 -32.59 13.25
CA ASN A 673 25.55 -33.52 12.64
C ASN A 673 27.02 -33.05 12.77
N GLY A 674 27.28 -31.88 13.36
CA GLY A 674 28.61 -31.29 13.41
C GLY A 674 29.09 -30.71 12.07
N GLU A 675 28.16 -30.42 11.14
CA GLU A 675 28.41 -29.82 9.84
C GLU A 675 28.32 -28.28 9.92
N THR A 676 29.00 -27.59 9.00
CA THR A 676 28.89 -26.14 8.87
C THR A 676 27.54 -25.74 8.27
N PRO A 677 26.93 -24.62 8.68
CA PRO A 677 25.77 -24.03 8.00
C PRO A 677 26.04 -23.76 6.52
N ARG A 678 24.97 -23.68 5.72
CA ARG A 678 25.06 -23.29 4.30
C ARG A 678 25.59 -21.88 4.13
N THR A 679 26.38 -21.70 3.08
CA THR A 679 26.77 -20.40 2.56
C THR A 679 25.58 -19.66 1.93
N ASN A 680 25.71 -18.35 1.70
CA ASN A 680 24.69 -17.57 0.99
C ASN A 680 24.42 -18.05 -0.44
N HIS A 681 25.43 -18.63 -1.10
CA HIS A 681 25.28 -19.24 -2.42
C HIS A 681 24.38 -20.49 -2.34
N GLU A 682 24.71 -21.42 -1.45
CA GLU A 682 23.93 -22.65 -1.26
C GLU A 682 22.49 -22.39 -0.77
N LEU A 683 22.29 -21.34 0.05
CA LEU A 683 20.95 -20.88 0.43
C LEU A 683 20.19 -20.33 -0.78
N TYR A 684 20.82 -19.50 -1.61
CA TYR A 684 20.18 -19.01 -2.84
C TYR A 684 19.81 -20.17 -3.79
N GLU A 685 20.66 -21.19 -3.95
CA GLU A 685 20.32 -22.37 -4.75
C GLU A 685 19.09 -23.10 -4.22
N MET A 686 18.97 -23.22 -2.89
CA MET A 686 17.81 -23.81 -2.24
C MET A 686 16.54 -22.98 -2.45
N GLU A 687 16.64 -21.66 -2.27
CA GLU A 687 15.54 -20.70 -2.42
C GLU A 687 15.07 -20.62 -3.89
N SER A 688 16.02 -20.56 -4.82
CA SER A 688 15.74 -20.49 -6.25
C SER A 688 15.06 -21.76 -6.77
N LYS A 689 15.36 -22.94 -6.20
CA LYS A 689 14.61 -24.18 -6.51
C LYS A 689 13.13 -24.02 -6.20
N TRP A 690 12.78 -23.46 -5.05
CA TRP A 690 11.38 -23.21 -4.68
C TRP A 690 10.70 -22.18 -5.59
N VAL A 691 11.42 -21.10 -5.94
CA VAL A 691 10.90 -20.07 -6.86
C VAL A 691 10.52 -20.66 -8.22
N ASN A 692 11.29 -21.64 -8.70
CA ASN A 692 11.11 -22.25 -10.02
C ASN A 692 10.30 -23.56 -10.01
N ASP A 693 9.83 -24.03 -8.85
CA ASP A 693 9.07 -25.28 -8.75
C ASP A 693 7.55 -25.07 -8.91
N PHE A 694 7.09 -25.03 -10.16
CA PHE A 694 5.67 -24.92 -10.49
C PHE A 694 4.87 -26.23 -10.35
N SER A 695 5.52 -27.32 -9.92
CA SER A 695 4.79 -28.57 -9.62
C SER A 695 4.04 -28.48 -8.29
N ILE A 696 4.51 -27.61 -7.39
CA ILE A 696 3.85 -27.29 -6.13
C ILE A 696 2.79 -26.21 -6.37
N SER A 697 1.55 -26.47 -5.95
CA SER A 697 0.48 -25.49 -5.92
C SER A 697 -0.07 -25.32 -4.52
N TYR A 698 -0.60 -24.14 -4.23
CA TYR A 698 -1.10 -23.77 -2.91
C TYR A 698 -2.61 -23.52 -2.98
N PRO A 699 -3.41 -24.04 -2.02
CA PRO A 699 -4.83 -23.74 -1.95
C PRO A 699 -5.07 -22.24 -1.81
N ASP A 700 -6.07 -21.72 -2.51
CA ASP A 700 -6.53 -20.32 -2.46
C ASP A 700 -7.80 -20.15 -1.60
N ARG A 701 -8.28 -21.24 -0.99
CA ARG A 701 -9.44 -21.27 -0.10
C ARG A 701 -9.05 -21.68 1.32
N PRO A 702 -9.54 -20.96 2.35
CA PRO A 702 -9.17 -21.25 3.73
C PRO A 702 -9.63 -22.64 4.17
N SER A 703 -8.84 -23.25 5.05
CA SER A 703 -9.12 -24.55 5.68
C SER A 703 -9.45 -24.38 7.17
N GLY A 704 -10.59 -24.92 7.58
CA GLY A 704 -11.09 -24.81 8.94
C GLY A 704 -11.73 -23.45 9.26
N ASN A 705 -12.24 -23.31 10.49
CA ASN A 705 -12.77 -22.04 10.99
C ASN A 705 -11.63 -21.24 11.64
N PRO A 706 -11.35 -19.99 11.22
CA PRO A 706 -10.21 -19.22 11.70
C PRO A 706 -10.21 -19.01 13.21
N VAL A 707 -11.37 -18.76 13.81
CA VAL A 707 -11.50 -18.53 15.26
C VAL A 707 -11.22 -19.80 16.04
N MET A 708 -11.74 -20.95 15.57
CA MET A 708 -11.53 -22.24 16.23
C MET A 708 -10.07 -22.72 16.08
N VAL A 709 -9.46 -22.51 14.91
CA VAL A 709 -8.06 -22.83 14.67
C VAL A 709 -7.16 -21.96 15.54
N ALA A 710 -7.41 -20.64 15.58
CA ALA A 710 -6.69 -19.71 16.45
C ALA A 710 -6.81 -20.07 17.93
N HIS A 711 -8.02 -20.37 18.42
CA HIS A 711 -8.25 -20.79 19.81
C HIS A 711 -7.52 -22.08 20.17
N ARG A 712 -7.60 -23.11 19.31
CA ARG A 712 -6.92 -24.40 19.52
C ARG A 712 -5.40 -24.23 19.60
N ILE A 713 -4.83 -23.51 18.63
CA ILE A 713 -3.38 -23.30 18.56
C ILE A 713 -2.91 -22.43 19.74
N PHE A 714 -3.62 -21.34 20.05
CA PHE A 714 -3.31 -20.54 21.23
C PHE A 714 -3.33 -21.39 22.51
N SER A 715 -4.37 -22.23 22.67
CA SER A 715 -4.51 -23.10 23.84
C SER A 715 -3.39 -24.14 23.97
N LYS A 716 -2.86 -24.64 22.84
CA LYS A 716 -1.72 -25.58 22.82
C LYS A 716 -0.47 -24.97 23.47
N TYR A 717 -0.24 -23.66 23.29
CA TYR A 717 1.00 -23.01 23.72
C TYR A 717 0.87 -22.21 25.02
N TYR A 718 -0.32 -21.65 25.31
CA TYR A 718 -0.50 -20.69 26.39
C TYR A 718 -1.57 -21.08 27.42
N GLY A 719 -2.18 -22.26 27.26
CA GLY A 719 -3.27 -22.72 28.11
C GLY A 719 -4.65 -22.28 27.62
N TYR A 720 -5.68 -22.93 28.15
CA TYR A 720 -7.06 -22.75 27.70
C TYR A 720 -7.59 -21.35 28.03
N VAL A 721 -8.26 -20.74 27.07
CA VAL A 721 -9.01 -19.49 27.24
C VAL A 721 -10.50 -19.83 27.20
N GLU A 722 -11.19 -19.61 28.31
CA GLU A 722 -12.64 -19.83 28.43
C GLU A 722 -13.48 -18.92 27.55
#